data_AF-A0A8H7CXW5-F1
#
_entry.id   AF-A0A8H7CXW5-F1
#
_cell.length_a   1.000
_cell.length_b   1.000
_cell.length_c   1.000
_cell.angle_alpha   90.00
_cell.angle_beta   90.00
_cell.angle_gamma   90.00
#
_symmetry.space_group_name_H-M   'P 1'
#
loop_
_entity.id
_entity.type
_entity.pdbx_description
1 polymer ?
#
loop_
_entity_poly.entity_id
_entity_poly.type
_entity_poly.pdbx_seq_one_letter_code
_entity_poly.pdbx_strand_id
1 'polypeptide(L)'
;MRVTGRAFRAFLLGLIVSSVGAISPVTRTGRYLYASGSRFYIKGIAYQTTGTSTCALFQVLMPFPSADFGMPLVVDNLADTNGCSRDLPVLKKLGVNTIRSYTVDSTLNHDSCMRAFSEAGIYVIVDLALPPDGFIDQNAPSWNTDLLNQYIRTIDAFSKYDNVLAFNVGNEIILPNVTQAAPFIKAAARDIKAHLTSISSSVLVGYTSEDGVASFRDSIADYLSCDPSGRNNGSASIDIFGLSNYEWCGSGPATVYDALNSEFQNYNVVAYFSEFGSVSCLPRLWLETGTLFSSPMTNVWSGGVAFIYTGTPEYGLVTISLDGSTVTPSAEFANLAAQYAKVSFINSPSQSSAGASNFGACPASGTNFEASTALPQTPNDSACTCLANQLSCVFNPAANGSSALADTLTTQVCGLLEQTGANCNDIITNGTTGVYGSVGTLQSRNPSACNFNGNATVNAAITAAASAAASSCISNPSAVFTPTAPNVSAGPQTLSKKHHINVGAIAGGVVGGVVVTIIMALLGWWYVRRRRGFTLEVEPRLDLTDAEKPPFQPIPISTPRAGKPSAGNTDSDEFRPWEENEAITPPPSGSTAGHSPSPAPSEKSAKQPIIMRWDPPTSPPRSPLGAEEEIRQGASFPSSTSQPAAQSRERELEEEVLRLRQQVSALSPPAYSGENDIDDT
;
A
#
# COMPACT_ATOMS: atom_id res chain seq x y z
N MET A 1 -3.47 42.34 69.45
CA MET A 1 -4.10 41.10 68.94
C MET A 1 -3.61 40.84 67.52
N ARG A 2 -3.37 39.58 67.15
CA ARG A 2 -3.20 39.08 65.76
C ARG A 2 -4.02 37.81 65.67
N VAL A 3 -4.78 37.62 64.58
CA VAL A 3 -5.52 36.37 64.32
C VAL A 3 -5.19 35.92 62.90
N THR A 4 -4.65 34.71 62.79
CA THR A 4 -4.44 33.99 61.54
C THR A 4 -5.79 33.50 61.00
N GLY A 5 -6.02 33.30 59.70
CA GLY A 5 -5.05 33.03 58.64
C GLY A 5 -5.01 31.55 58.28
N ARG A 6 -6.17 30.96 57.89
CA ARG A 6 -6.34 29.62 57.28
C ARG A 6 -7.81 29.41 56.85
N ALA A 7 -8.18 29.81 55.63
CA ALA A 7 -9.53 29.56 55.09
C ALA A 7 -9.64 29.53 53.54
N PHE A 8 -8.52 29.59 52.80
CA PHE A 8 -8.52 29.83 51.34
C PHE A 8 -7.73 28.76 50.54
N ARG A 9 -7.91 27.48 50.89
CA ARG A 9 -7.32 26.32 50.18
C ARG A 9 -8.21 25.07 50.27
N ALA A 10 -9.34 25.03 49.57
CA ALA A 10 -10.06 23.78 49.23
C ALA A 10 -11.31 24.02 48.34
N PHE A 11 -11.17 24.47 47.09
CA PHE A 11 -12.13 24.15 46.01
C PHE A 11 -11.54 24.40 44.61
N LEU A 12 -10.47 23.67 44.30
CA LEU A 12 -9.83 23.62 42.98
C LEU A 12 -9.31 22.19 42.73
N LEU A 13 -10.22 21.21 42.89
CA LEU A 13 -10.06 19.94 42.19
C LEU A 13 -10.23 20.26 40.71
N GLY A 14 -9.15 20.19 39.95
CA GLY A 14 -9.20 20.43 38.52
C GLY A 14 -10.12 19.43 37.85
N LEU A 15 -11.00 19.91 36.97
CA LEU A 15 -11.41 19.13 35.82
C LEU A 15 -10.14 18.87 35.00
N ILE A 16 -9.47 17.75 35.27
CA ILE A 16 -8.62 17.12 34.28
C ILE A 16 -9.58 16.65 33.19
N VAL A 17 -9.88 17.56 32.26
CA VAL A 17 -10.30 17.16 30.93
C VAL A 17 -9.14 16.32 30.42
N SER A 18 -9.34 15.01 30.33
CA SER A 18 -8.46 14.16 29.55
C SER A 18 -8.58 14.62 28.11
N SER A 19 -7.75 15.59 27.73
CA SER A 19 -7.51 15.92 26.34
C SER A 19 -6.93 14.66 25.71
N VAL A 20 -7.78 13.91 25.02
CA VAL A 20 -7.36 12.86 24.08
C VAL A 20 -6.55 13.61 23.04
N GLY A 21 -5.23 13.64 23.24
CA GLY A 21 -4.31 14.25 22.31
C GLY A 21 -4.34 13.41 21.04
N ALA A 22 -4.48 14.10 19.90
CA ALA A 22 -4.24 13.48 18.61
C ALA A 22 -2.88 12.76 18.62
N ILE A 23 -2.78 11.64 17.91
CA ILE A 23 -1.49 10.96 17.74
C ILE A 23 -0.49 11.95 17.12
N SER A 24 0.78 11.86 17.51
CA SER A 24 1.80 12.79 17.01
C SER A 24 2.02 12.57 15.51
N PRO A 25 1.79 13.55 14.61
CA PRO A 25 1.95 13.32 13.18
C PRO A 25 3.35 12.81 12.84
N VAL A 26 3.42 11.71 12.09
CA VAL A 26 4.68 11.24 11.52
C VAL A 26 5.02 12.14 10.33
N THR A 27 6.24 12.67 10.33
CA THR A 27 6.74 13.58 9.31
C THR A 27 7.99 12.99 8.65
N ARG A 28 8.15 13.22 7.36
CA ARG A 28 9.38 12.93 6.63
C ARG A 28 10.39 14.06 6.80
N THR A 29 11.66 13.74 6.98
CA THR A 29 12.76 14.72 6.83
C THR A 29 13.95 13.99 6.21
N GLY A 30 14.42 14.49 5.06
CA GLY A 30 15.31 13.71 4.19
C GLY A 30 14.70 12.36 3.80
N ARG A 31 15.47 11.29 4.04
CA ARG A 31 15.05 9.88 3.85
C ARG A 31 14.46 9.21 5.11
N TYR A 32 14.22 9.97 6.17
CA TYR A 32 13.87 9.41 7.48
C TYR A 32 12.50 9.88 7.97
N LEU A 33 11.82 9.01 8.71
CA LEU A 33 10.57 9.32 9.40
C LEU A 33 10.85 9.81 10.83
N TYR A 34 10.04 10.76 11.30
CA TYR A 34 10.12 11.35 12.63
C TYR A 34 8.72 11.57 13.23
N ALA A 35 8.56 11.22 14.51
CA ALA A 35 7.39 11.58 15.31
C ALA A 35 7.88 12.31 16.57
N SER A 36 7.30 13.47 16.88
CA SER A 36 7.69 14.31 18.03
C SER A 36 9.21 14.49 18.19
N GLY A 37 9.90 14.78 17.08
CA GLY A 37 11.35 15.05 17.02
C GLY A 37 12.28 13.82 17.09
N SER A 38 11.73 12.61 17.26
CA SER A 38 12.50 11.36 17.37
C SER A 38 12.28 10.45 16.15
N ARG A 39 13.30 9.68 15.74
CA ARG A 39 13.20 8.73 14.62
C ARG A 39 12.00 7.80 14.81
N PHE A 40 11.10 7.82 13.84
CA PHE A 40 10.02 6.85 13.72
C PHE A 40 10.49 5.67 12.85
N TYR A 41 10.15 4.47 13.29
CA TYR A 41 10.33 3.24 12.53
C TYR A 41 8.98 2.53 12.44
N ILE A 42 8.60 2.13 11.24
CA ILE A 42 7.43 1.29 10.98
C ILE A 42 7.74 -0.07 11.59
N LYS A 43 7.07 -0.43 12.69
CA LYS A 43 7.12 -1.76 13.30
C LYS A 43 5.71 -2.32 13.20
N GLY A 44 5.37 -2.82 12.02
CA GLY A 44 3.98 -3.01 11.62
C GLY A 44 3.59 -4.43 11.22
N ILE A 45 2.32 -4.62 10.91
CA ILE A 45 1.77 -5.87 10.41
C ILE A 45 0.72 -5.63 9.32
N ALA A 46 0.70 -6.46 8.30
CA ALA A 46 -0.34 -6.44 7.29
C ALA A 46 -1.68 -6.84 7.93
N TYR A 47 -2.69 -5.98 7.83
CA TYR A 47 -3.99 -6.12 8.49
C TYR A 47 -5.11 -6.08 7.46
N GLN A 48 -5.24 -7.18 6.74
CA GLN A 48 -6.30 -7.47 5.79
C GLN A 48 -6.86 -8.85 6.13
N THR A 49 -8.17 -8.98 6.31
CA THR A 49 -8.79 -10.31 6.37
C THR A 49 -9.01 -10.82 4.96
N THR A 50 -8.55 -12.04 4.72
CA THR A 50 -9.06 -12.88 3.65
C THR A 50 -10.37 -13.49 4.17
N GLY A 51 -11.51 -13.15 3.55
CA GLY A 51 -12.80 -13.74 3.88
C GLY A 51 -12.78 -15.28 3.80
N THR A 52 -13.74 -15.95 4.42
CA THR A 52 -13.76 -17.42 4.58
C THR A 52 -13.99 -18.23 3.28
N SER A 53 -13.90 -17.59 2.12
CA SER A 53 -13.89 -18.21 0.80
C SER A 53 -12.47 -18.27 0.25
N THR A 54 -12.15 -19.30 -0.53
CA THR A 54 -10.89 -19.41 -1.29
C THR A 54 -10.64 -18.24 -2.25
N CYS A 55 -11.67 -17.44 -2.51
CA CYS A 55 -11.68 -16.28 -3.39
C CYS A 55 -10.88 -15.08 -2.85
N ALA A 56 -11.01 -14.75 -1.56
CA ALA A 56 -10.34 -13.59 -0.97
C ALA A 56 -8.82 -13.79 -0.83
N LEU A 57 -8.39 -15.05 -0.71
CA LEU A 57 -6.99 -15.45 -0.78
C LEU A 57 -6.37 -15.19 -2.15
N PHE A 58 -7.16 -15.25 -3.23
CA PHE A 58 -6.67 -14.95 -4.57
C PHE A 58 -6.26 -13.48 -4.67
N GLN A 59 -7.09 -12.53 -4.21
CA GLN A 59 -6.77 -11.09 -4.24
C GLN A 59 -5.48 -10.70 -3.50
N VAL A 60 -5.10 -11.45 -2.46
CA VAL A 60 -3.91 -11.17 -1.62
C VAL A 60 -2.63 -11.84 -2.16
N LEU A 61 -2.75 -12.93 -2.92
CA LEU A 61 -1.60 -13.69 -3.45
C LEU A 61 -1.43 -13.58 -4.98
N MET A 62 -2.45 -13.06 -5.67
CA MET A 62 -2.56 -12.90 -7.12
C MET A 62 -3.39 -11.62 -7.36
N PRO A 63 -2.77 -10.43 -7.45
CA PRO A 63 -3.49 -9.13 -7.41
C PRO A 63 -4.52 -8.89 -8.54
N PHE A 64 -4.60 -9.78 -9.54
CA PHE A 64 -5.41 -9.61 -10.76
C PHE A 64 -6.35 -10.82 -11.05
N PRO A 65 -7.38 -11.10 -10.21
CA PRO A 65 -8.49 -11.97 -10.62
C PRO A 65 -9.34 -11.27 -11.71
N SER A 66 -9.68 -11.98 -12.79
CA SER A 66 -10.62 -11.45 -13.79
C SER A 66 -12.05 -11.36 -13.25
N ALA A 67 -12.81 -10.37 -13.73
CA ALA A 67 -14.17 -10.10 -13.28
C ALA A 67 -15.16 -11.27 -13.54
N ASP A 68 -14.85 -12.17 -14.47
CA ASP A 68 -15.69 -13.32 -14.88
C ASP A 68 -16.06 -14.27 -13.74
N PHE A 69 -15.28 -14.31 -12.66
CA PHE A 69 -15.56 -15.18 -11.51
C PHE A 69 -16.69 -14.67 -10.61
N GLY A 70 -17.21 -13.45 -10.82
CA GLY A 70 -18.36 -12.92 -10.08
C GLY A 70 -18.10 -12.83 -8.58
N MET A 71 -17.05 -12.10 -8.19
CA MET A 71 -16.39 -12.18 -6.87
C MET A 71 -16.67 -10.97 -5.94
N PRO A 72 -17.86 -10.83 -5.32
CA PRO A 72 -18.03 -9.87 -4.24
C PRO A 72 -17.43 -10.44 -2.94
N LEU A 73 -16.41 -9.76 -2.40
CA LEU A 73 -16.13 -9.55 -0.96
C LEU A 73 -14.72 -8.97 -0.78
N VAL A 74 -14.55 -7.71 -1.18
CA VAL A 74 -13.50 -6.86 -0.62
C VAL A 74 -13.88 -6.60 0.85
N VAL A 75 -13.03 -6.99 1.80
CA VAL A 75 -13.34 -6.89 3.24
C VAL A 75 -12.63 -5.71 3.87
N ASP A 76 -13.36 -4.65 4.17
CA ASP A 76 -12.82 -3.47 4.86
C ASP A 76 -12.66 -3.74 6.37
N ASN A 77 -11.46 -4.18 6.75
CA ASN A 77 -11.01 -4.37 8.13
C ASN A 77 -11.10 -3.11 9.01
N LEU A 78 -11.12 -1.91 8.41
CA LEU A 78 -11.14 -0.64 9.11
C LEU A 78 -12.58 -0.11 9.31
N ALA A 79 -13.56 -0.68 8.60
CA ALA A 79 -14.99 -0.48 8.84
C ALA A 79 -15.60 -1.49 9.83
N ASP A 80 -15.04 -2.71 9.95
CA ASP A 80 -15.50 -3.71 10.92
C ASP A 80 -15.13 -3.33 12.37
N THR A 81 -16.04 -2.60 13.01
CA THR A 81 -15.96 -2.21 14.43
C THR A 81 -15.81 -3.40 15.37
N ASN A 82 -16.37 -4.58 15.06
CA ASN A 82 -16.26 -5.75 15.92
C ASN A 82 -14.88 -6.41 15.75
N GLY A 83 -14.46 -6.61 14.50
CA GLY A 83 -13.16 -7.18 14.16
C GLY A 83 -11.99 -6.35 14.70
N CYS A 84 -11.98 -5.04 14.45
CA CYS A 84 -10.91 -4.19 14.96
C CYS A 84 -10.90 -4.11 16.51
N SER A 85 -12.07 -4.20 17.16
CA SER A 85 -12.16 -4.27 18.63
C SER A 85 -11.66 -5.60 19.20
N ARG A 86 -11.92 -6.72 18.53
CA ARG A 86 -11.39 -8.06 18.84
C ARG A 86 -9.88 -8.13 18.67
N ASP A 87 -9.37 -7.51 17.61
CA ASP A 87 -7.97 -7.64 17.19
C ASP A 87 -7.03 -6.65 17.90
N LEU A 88 -7.52 -5.47 18.30
CA LEU A 88 -6.70 -4.45 18.95
C LEU A 88 -5.94 -4.94 20.21
N PRO A 89 -6.52 -5.74 21.13
CA PRO A 89 -5.77 -6.35 22.23
C PRO A 89 -4.62 -7.24 21.76
N VAL A 90 -4.78 -7.94 20.64
CA VAL A 90 -3.76 -8.82 20.06
C VAL A 90 -2.67 -8.00 19.36
N LEU A 91 -3.03 -6.98 18.59
CA LEU A 91 -2.09 -6.04 17.96
C LEU A 91 -1.25 -5.30 19.03
N LYS A 92 -1.88 -4.86 20.14
CA LYS A 92 -1.16 -4.26 21.28
C LYS A 92 -0.27 -5.26 22.02
N LYS A 93 -0.62 -6.56 22.05
CA LYS A 93 0.25 -7.64 22.58
C LYS A 93 1.43 -7.95 21.66
N LEU A 94 1.24 -7.86 20.33
CA LEU A 94 2.32 -7.93 19.34
C LEU A 94 3.25 -6.71 19.43
N GLY A 95 2.73 -5.58 19.93
CA GLY A 95 3.48 -4.36 20.19
C GLY A 95 3.78 -3.57 18.92
N VAL A 96 2.99 -3.74 17.86
CA VAL A 96 3.10 -2.98 16.62
C VAL A 96 2.69 -1.51 16.81
N ASN A 97 3.26 -0.63 15.99
CA ASN A 97 2.88 0.78 15.91
C ASN A 97 2.25 1.15 14.55
N THR A 98 2.17 0.23 13.59
CA THR A 98 1.65 0.48 12.24
C THR A 98 0.87 -0.74 11.75
N ILE A 99 -0.19 -0.51 10.99
CA ILE A 99 -0.84 -1.54 10.18
C ILE A 99 -0.87 -1.12 8.71
N ARG A 100 -0.80 -2.10 7.79
CA ARG A 100 -1.05 -1.86 6.35
C ARG A 100 -2.38 -2.49 5.96
N SER A 101 -3.25 -1.69 5.35
CA SER A 101 -4.54 -2.13 4.79
C SER A 101 -4.47 -2.04 3.27
N TYR A 102 -4.75 -3.17 2.61
CA TYR A 102 -4.65 -3.34 1.17
C TYR A 102 -5.94 -2.95 0.47
N THR A 103 -7.08 -3.03 1.20
CA THR A 103 -8.39 -2.69 0.68
C THR A 103 -9.24 -1.96 1.71
N VAL A 104 -9.92 -0.90 1.25
CA VAL A 104 -10.86 -0.09 2.03
C VAL A 104 -12.04 0.32 1.14
N ASP A 105 -13.23 0.47 1.71
CA ASP A 105 -14.40 1.02 1.05
C ASP A 105 -14.64 2.45 1.54
N SER A 106 -14.32 3.42 0.68
CA SER A 106 -14.50 4.86 0.92
C SER A 106 -15.95 5.30 1.21
N THR A 107 -16.95 4.43 1.01
CA THR A 107 -18.36 4.70 1.31
C THR A 107 -18.78 4.31 2.73
N LEU A 108 -17.95 3.53 3.45
CA LEU A 108 -18.21 3.08 4.82
C LEU A 108 -17.72 4.08 5.87
N ASN A 109 -17.92 3.74 7.15
CA ASN A 109 -17.49 4.56 8.28
C ASN A 109 -16.42 3.83 9.11
N HIS A 110 -15.21 4.38 9.10
CA HIS A 110 -14.04 3.85 9.81
C HIS A 110 -13.79 4.55 11.16
N ASP A 111 -14.69 5.44 11.61
CA ASP A 111 -14.49 6.32 12.78
C ASP A 111 -14.29 5.55 14.09
N SER A 112 -14.76 4.31 14.16
CA SER A 112 -14.60 3.45 15.32
C SER A 112 -13.18 2.87 15.40
N CYS A 113 -12.75 2.21 14.32
CA CYS A 113 -11.45 1.53 14.27
C CYS A 113 -10.29 2.51 14.17
N MET A 114 -10.38 3.54 13.34
CA MET A 114 -9.31 4.54 13.18
C MET A 114 -9.03 5.28 14.49
N ARG A 115 -10.08 5.65 15.24
CA ARG A 115 -9.92 6.19 16.60
C ARG A 115 -9.30 5.16 17.55
N ALA A 116 -9.76 3.91 17.55
CA ALA A 116 -9.24 2.88 18.45
C ALA A 116 -7.76 2.54 18.18
N PHE A 117 -7.33 2.61 16.92
CA PHE A 117 -5.91 2.51 16.53
C PHE A 117 -5.11 3.75 16.93
N SER A 118 -5.62 4.96 16.70
CA SER A 118 -4.98 6.22 17.12
C SER A 118 -4.78 6.29 18.64
N GLU A 119 -5.83 6.00 19.43
CA GLU A 119 -5.79 5.87 20.90
C GLU A 119 -4.83 4.77 21.41
N ALA A 120 -4.44 3.83 20.55
CA ALA A 120 -3.46 2.79 20.84
C ALA A 120 -2.03 3.11 20.38
N GLY A 121 -1.80 4.23 19.68
CA GLY A 121 -0.50 4.57 19.10
C GLY A 121 -0.20 3.84 17.78
N ILE A 122 -1.23 3.38 17.08
CA ILE A 122 -1.12 2.61 15.83
C ILE A 122 -1.50 3.50 14.63
N TYR A 123 -0.55 3.68 13.71
CA TYR A 123 -0.76 4.34 12.43
C TYR A 123 -1.24 3.37 11.36
N VAL A 124 -1.81 3.88 10.26
CA VAL A 124 -2.33 3.10 9.14
C VAL A 124 -1.65 3.53 7.84
N ILE A 125 -1.15 2.57 7.08
CA ILE A 125 -0.82 2.71 5.66
C ILE A 125 -2.02 2.18 4.87
N VAL A 126 -2.54 2.97 3.94
CA VAL A 126 -3.73 2.63 3.14
C VAL A 126 -3.34 2.57 1.68
N ASP A 127 -3.57 1.44 1.03
CA ASP A 127 -3.37 1.30 -0.41
C ASP A 127 -4.59 1.87 -1.18
N LEU A 128 -4.34 2.67 -2.23
CA LEU A 128 -5.36 3.31 -3.07
C LEU A 128 -5.72 2.49 -4.31
N ALA A 129 -4.83 1.57 -4.71
CA ALA A 129 -5.05 0.59 -5.76
C ALA A 129 -5.96 -0.53 -5.24
N LEU A 130 -7.26 -0.45 -5.57
CA LEU A 130 -8.30 -1.31 -5.01
C LEU A 130 -8.84 -2.27 -6.09
N PRO A 131 -8.92 -3.59 -5.86
CA PRO A 131 -9.56 -4.51 -6.80
C PRO A 131 -11.09 -4.31 -6.82
N PRO A 132 -11.81 -4.68 -7.90
CA PRO A 132 -11.33 -5.42 -9.07
C PRO A 132 -10.85 -4.59 -10.27
N ASP A 133 -11.28 -3.33 -10.42
CA ASP A 133 -10.91 -2.46 -11.57
C ASP A 133 -10.15 -1.18 -11.14
N GLY A 134 -9.97 -0.96 -9.84
CA GLY A 134 -9.49 0.29 -9.25
C GLY A 134 -7.97 0.43 -9.14
N PHE A 135 -7.22 -0.10 -10.11
CA PHE A 135 -5.75 -0.03 -10.19
C PHE A 135 -5.29 0.24 -11.63
N ILE A 136 -3.99 0.52 -11.80
CA ILE A 136 -3.39 0.69 -13.13
C ILE A 136 -3.01 -0.71 -13.64
N ASP A 137 -3.67 -1.21 -14.70
CA ASP A 137 -3.28 -2.49 -15.32
C ASP A 137 -1.86 -2.39 -15.89
N GLN A 138 -1.05 -3.41 -15.62
CA GLN A 138 0.31 -3.54 -16.13
C GLN A 138 0.37 -3.76 -17.66
N ASN A 139 -0.69 -4.35 -18.25
CA ASN A 139 -0.73 -4.72 -19.66
C ASN A 139 -1.26 -3.58 -20.54
N ALA A 140 -2.31 -2.89 -20.09
CA ALA A 140 -2.89 -1.70 -20.72
C ALA A 140 -2.85 -0.47 -19.78
N PRO A 141 -1.66 0.02 -19.39
CA PRO A 141 -1.55 1.05 -18.37
C PRO A 141 -2.17 2.39 -18.81
N SER A 142 -3.07 2.89 -17.97
CA SER A 142 -3.68 4.20 -18.09
C SER A 142 -3.75 4.88 -16.71
N TRP A 143 -3.68 6.21 -16.71
CA TRP A 143 -4.02 7.03 -15.56
C TRP A 143 -5.17 7.92 -16.00
N ASN A 144 -6.35 7.68 -15.45
CA ASN A 144 -7.63 8.14 -16.00
C ASN A 144 -8.51 8.76 -14.91
N THR A 145 -9.65 9.32 -15.31
CA THR A 145 -10.57 10.03 -14.41
C THR A 145 -11.15 9.13 -13.33
N ASP A 146 -11.47 7.88 -13.63
CA ASP A 146 -12.12 6.98 -12.68
C ASP A 146 -11.16 6.51 -11.57
N LEU A 147 -9.91 6.21 -11.93
CA LEU A 147 -8.84 5.91 -10.99
C LEU A 147 -8.48 7.12 -10.12
N LEU A 148 -8.26 8.30 -10.71
CA LEU A 148 -8.01 9.55 -9.98
C LEU A 148 -9.15 9.83 -8.98
N ASN A 149 -10.40 9.70 -9.42
CA ASN A 149 -11.57 9.96 -8.61
C ASN A 149 -11.79 8.91 -7.51
N GLN A 150 -11.44 7.65 -7.73
CA GLN A 150 -11.40 6.65 -6.65
C GLN A 150 -10.36 7.03 -5.60
N TYR A 151 -9.13 7.34 -6.04
CA TYR A 151 -8.02 7.63 -5.15
C TYR A 151 -8.35 8.86 -4.29
N ILE A 152 -8.91 9.92 -4.88
CA ILE A 152 -9.36 11.10 -4.15
C ILE A 152 -10.53 10.79 -3.20
N ARG A 153 -11.54 10.00 -3.60
CA ARG A 153 -12.63 9.60 -2.68
C ARG A 153 -12.11 8.86 -1.45
N THR A 154 -11.15 7.95 -1.61
CA THR A 154 -10.52 7.24 -0.50
C THR A 154 -9.68 8.19 0.37
N ILE A 155 -8.90 9.08 -0.22
CA ILE A 155 -8.15 10.09 0.53
C ILE A 155 -9.09 10.99 1.32
N ASP A 156 -10.15 11.51 0.73
CA ASP A 156 -11.08 12.44 1.38
C ASP A 156 -11.80 11.77 2.56
N ALA A 157 -12.23 10.51 2.40
CA ALA A 157 -12.83 9.72 3.48
C ALA A 157 -11.87 9.50 4.66
N PHE A 158 -10.58 9.31 4.40
CA PHE A 158 -9.53 9.06 5.41
C PHE A 158 -8.82 10.32 5.91
N SER A 159 -8.94 11.45 5.22
CA SER A 159 -8.23 12.73 5.48
C SER A 159 -8.45 13.31 6.89
N LYS A 160 -9.54 12.91 7.54
CA LYS A 160 -9.97 13.32 8.88
C LYS A 160 -9.33 12.53 10.02
N TYR A 161 -8.57 11.47 9.73
CA TYR A 161 -7.92 10.63 10.74
C TYR A 161 -6.46 11.03 10.93
N ASP A 162 -6.06 11.24 12.18
CA ASP A 162 -4.74 11.73 12.57
C ASP A 162 -3.62 10.68 12.46
N ASN A 163 -4.00 9.40 12.37
CA ASN A 163 -3.09 8.26 12.36
C ASN A 163 -2.84 7.67 10.95
N VAL A 164 -3.25 8.31 9.85
CA VAL A 164 -2.84 7.86 8.51
C VAL A 164 -1.38 8.26 8.26
N LEU A 165 -0.51 7.28 8.04
CA LEU A 165 0.92 7.47 7.79
C LEU A 165 1.21 7.73 6.31
N ALA A 166 0.64 6.90 5.44
CA ALA A 166 0.90 6.95 4.01
C ALA A 166 -0.28 6.42 3.18
N PHE A 167 -0.39 6.92 1.96
CA PHE A 167 -1.24 6.37 0.89
C PHE A 167 -0.36 5.76 -0.21
N ASN A 168 -0.53 4.47 -0.52
CA ASN A 168 0.19 3.83 -1.62
C ASN A 168 -0.59 3.98 -2.94
N VAL A 169 0.01 4.55 -3.98
CA VAL A 169 -0.62 4.70 -5.32
C VAL A 169 -0.50 3.47 -6.21
N GLY A 170 0.01 2.35 -5.67
CA GLY A 170 0.16 1.09 -6.36
C GLY A 170 0.95 0.08 -5.53
N ASN A 171 0.65 -1.20 -5.76
CA ASN A 171 1.36 -2.34 -5.20
C ASN A 171 1.71 -3.30 -6.33
N GLU A 172 3.01 -3.43 -6.63
CA GLU A 172 3.54 -4.53 -7.47
C GLU A 172 2.92 -4.56 -8.89
N ILE A 173 2.58 -3.38 -9.41
CA ILE A 173 2.05 -3.16 -10.77
C ILE A 173 3.18 -3.09 -11.80
N ILE A 174 4.35 -2.59 -11.38
CA ILE A 174 5.56 -2.54 -12.19
C ILE A 174 6.37 -3.81 -11.89
N LEU A 175 6.53 -4.68 -12.88
CA LEU A 175 7.40 -5.87 -12.87
C LEU A 175 8.52 -5.71 -13.94
N PRO A 176 9.61 -6.51 -13.93
CA PRO A 176 10.71 -6.43 -14.89
C PRO A 176 10.31 -6.45 -16.37
N ASN A 177 9.20 -7.09 -16.73
CA ASN A 177 8.70 -7.19 -18.11
C ASN A 177 7.60 -6.17 -18.47
N VAL A 178 7.21 -5.28 -17.54
CA VAL A 178 6.14 -4.27 -17.72
C VAL A 178 6.55 -2.87 -17.23
N THR A 179 7.84 -2.54 -17.32
CA THR A 179 8.41 -1.26 -16.83
C THR A 179 7.74 -0.01 -17.42
N GLN A 180 7.09 -0.12 -18.58
CA GLN A 180 6.25 0.91 -19.18
C GLN A 180 5.01 1.33 -18.35
N ALA A 181 4.65 0.60 -17.29
CA ALA A 181 3.63 1.03 -16.33
C ALA A 181 4.11 2.16 -15.38
N ALA A 182 5.43 2.32 -15.19
CA ALA A 182 5.99 3.24 -14.21
C ALA A 182 5.65 4.73 -14.40
N PRO A 183 5.54 5.30 -15.62
CA PRO A 183 5.12 6.70 -15.82
C PRO A 183 3.71 6.99 -15.29
N PHE A 184 2.83 5.99 -15.29
CA PHE A 184 1.45 6.12 -14.83
C PHE A 184 1.37 6.09 -13.30
N ILE A 185 2.11 5.19 -12.65
CA ILE A 185 2.33 5.20 -11.19
C ILE A 185 2.93 6.55 -10.74
N LYS A 186 3.88 7.09 -11.51
CA LYS A 186 4.53 8.37 -11.20
C LYS A 186 3.62 9.59 -11.44
N ALA A 187 2.70 9.52 -12.41
CA ALA A 187 1.63 10.51 -12.59
C ALA A 187 0.59 10.44 -11.47
N ALA A 188 0.21 9.24 -11.02
CA ALA A 188 -0.65 9.07 -9.85
C ALA A 188 0.02 9.68 -8.60
N ALA A 189 1.29 9.37 -8.33
CA ALA A 189 2.04 9.98 -7.23
C ALA A 189 2.05 11.52 -7.30
N ARG A 190 2.27 12.10 -8.49
CA ARG A 190 2.22 13.55 -8.73
C ARG A 190 0.85 14.15 -8.38
N ASP A 191 -0.22 13.61 -8.95
CA ASP A 191 -1.56 14.18 -8.84
C ASP A 191 -2.13 14.01 -7.43
N ILE A 192 -1.83 12.88 -6.77
CA ILE A 192 -2.21 12.65 -5.37
C ILE A 192 -1.44 13.55 -4.40
N LYS A 193 -0.14 13.79 -4.60
CA LYS A 193 0.60 14.80 -3.82
C LYS A 193 0.04 16.21 -4.03
N ALA A 194 -0.39 16.54 -5.23
CA ALA A 194 -1.05 17.81 -5.51
C ALA A 194 -2.42 17.94 -4.80
N HIS A 195 -3.24 16.87 -4.78
CA HIS A 195 -4.49 16.82 -4.02
C HIS A 195 -4.27 17.01 -2.52
N LEU A 196 -3.39 16.20 -1.92
CA LEU A 196 -3.05 16.27 -0.48
C LEU A 196 -2.55 17.66 -0.08
N THR A 197 -1.71 18.28 -0.91
CA THR A 197 -1.25 19.66 -0.71
C THR A 197 -2.42 20.65 -0.71
N SER A 198 -3.41 20.46 -1.59
CA SER A 198 -4.59 21.35 -1.69
C SER A 198 -5.47 21.33 -0.44
N ILE A 199 -5.60 20.16 0.20
CA ILE A 199 -6.33 19.98 1.46
C ILE A 199 -5.43 20.18 2.70
N SER A 200 -4.22 20.71 2.52
CA SER A 200 -3.23 20.94 3.59
C SER A 200 -2.81 19.68 4.38
N SER A 201 -2.90 18.51 3.76
CA SER A 201 -2.48 17.23 4.34
C SER A 201 -0.98 16.98 4.11
N SER A 202 -0.32 16.40 5.11
CA SER A 202 1.09 15.97 5.05
C SER A 202 1.27 14.45 5.08
N VAL A 203 0.20 13.69 4.81
CA VAL A 203 0.27 12.21 4.67
C VAL A 203 1.19 11.87 3.49
N LEU A 204 2.05 10.87 3.67
CA LEU A 204 3.07 10.51 2.70
C LEU A 204 2.46 9.79 1.49
N VAL A 205 2.99 10.01 0.29
CA VAL A 205 2.57 9.25 -0.90
C VAL A 205 3.62 8.21 -1.24
N GLY A 206 3.21 6.94 -1.34
CA GLY A 206 4.12 5.81 -1.52
C GLY A 206 3.78 4.90 -2.69
N TYR A 207 4.67 3.94 -2.91
CA TYR A 207 4.49 2.79 -3.79
C TYR A 207 5.21 1.60 -3.18
N THR A 208 4.65 0.39 -3.35
CA THR A 208 5.26 -0.86 -2.89
C THR A 208 5.68 -1.72 -4.08
N SER A 209 6.96 -2.08 -4.12
CA SER A 209 7.59 -2.88 -5.17
C SER A 209 7.70 -4.33 -4.74
N GLU A 210 7.53 -5.23 -5.72
CA GLU A 210 8.02 -6.60 -5.56
C GLU A 210 9.55 -6.55 -5.39
N ASP A 211 10.10 -7.61 -4.82
CA ASP A 211 11.53 -7.82 -4.83
C ASP A 211 11.98 -8.52 -6.12
N GLY A 212 13.22 -8.29 -6.54
CA GLY A 212 13.71 -8.77 -7.82
C GLY A 212 15.22 -8.63 -7.98
N VAL A 213 15.71 -8.80 -9.21
CA VAL A 213 17.13 -8.58 -9.50
C VAL A 213 17.53 -7.12 -9.23
N ALA A 214 18.70 -6.89 -8.64
CA ALA A 214 19.17 -5.57 -8.23
C ALA A 214 19.01 -4.49 -9.32
N SER A 215 19.34 -4.81 -10.58
CA SER A 215 19.19 -3.88 -11.71
C SER A 215 17.75 -3.42 -11.99
N PHE A 216 16.74 -4.23 -11.65
CA PHE A 216 15.34 -3.82 -11.70
C PHE A 216 14.98 -2.98 -10.47
N ARG A 217 15.35 -3.47 -9.28
CA ARG A 217 15.09 -2.86 -7.97
C ARG A 217 15.68 -1.44 -7.86
N ASP A 218 16.91 -1.24 -8.32
CA ASP A 218 17.55 0.07 -8.44
C ASP A 218 16.77 0.98 -9.41
N SER A 219 16.46 0.46 -10.61
CA SER A 219 15.81 1.24 -11.68
C SER A 219 14.42 1.75 -11.28
N ILE A 220 13.60 0.91 -10.64
CA ILE A 220 12.26 1.32 -10.16
C ILE A 220 12.36 2.29 -8.98
N ALA A 221 13.30 2.05 -8.05
CA ALA A 221 13.50 2.92 -6.89
C ALA A 221 13.96 4.33 -7.31
N ASP A 222 14.95 4.44 -8.20
CA ASP A 222 15.43 5.71 -8.74
C ASP A 222 14.38 6.40 -9.63
N TYR A 223 13.67 5.65 -10.49
CA TYR A 223 12.64 6.23 -11.34
C TYR A 223 11.45 6.77 -10.54
N LEU A 224 10.99 6.10 -9.49
CA LEU A 224 9.89 6.63 -8.67
C LEU A 224 10.33 7.81 -7.80
N SER A 225 11.62 7.91 -7.46
CA SER A 225 12.16 8.94 -6.56
C SER A 225 12.82 10.15 -7.25
N CYS A 226 13.06 10.12 -8.56
CA CYS A 226 13.59 11.25 -9.34
C CYS A 226 12.55 12.38 -9.55
N ASP A 227 13.00 13.56 -9.99
CA ASP A 227 12.16 14.67 -10.45
C ASP A 227 12.29 14.87 -11.98
N PRO A 228 11.26 14.53 -12.78
CA PRO A 228 11.30 14.66 -14.24
C PRO A 228 11.24 16.12 -14.72
N SER A 229 10.90 17.07 -13.84
CA SER A 229 10.93 18.51 -14.17
C SER A 229 12.34 19.12 -14.02
N GLY A 230 13.28 18.40 -13.41
CA GLY A 230 14.64 18.88 -13.14
C GLY A 230 14.72 20.05 -12.15
N ARG A 231 13.65 20.31 -11.38
CA ARG A 231 13.56 21.44 -10.44
C ARG A 231 14.02 21.09 -9.03
N ASN A 232 14.28 19.82 -8.76
CA ASN A 232 14.63 19.26 -7.46
C ASN A 232 13.56 19.56 -6.39
N ASN A 233 12.28 19.51 -6.76
CA ASN A 233 11.16 19.85 -5.89
C ASN A 233 10.37 18.63 -5.37
N GLY A 234 10.62 17.44 -5.90
CA GLY A 234 9.95 16.21 -5.49
C GLY A 234 8.45 16.13 -5.83
N SER A 235 7.93 16.97 -6.72
CA SER A 235 6.47 17.08 -6.97
C SER A 235 5.87 15.91 -7.75
N ALA A 236 6.70 15.11 -8.41
CA ALA A 236 6.33 13.84 -9.05
C ALA A 236 7.20 12.67 -8.52
N SER A 237 7.75 12.82 -7.32
CA SER A 237 8.53 11.80 -6.63
C SER A 237 7.71 11.24 -5.48
N ILE A 238 7.74 9.93 -5.25
CA ILE A 238 7.17 9.35 -4.01
C ILE A 238 7.89 9.90 -2.77
N ASP A 239 7.25 9.78 -1.61
CA ASP A 239 7.82 10.14 -0.31
C ASP A 239 8.35 8.93 0.45
N ILE A 240 7.77 7.75 0.20
CA ILE A 240 8.14 6.48 0.80
C ILE A 240 8.07 5.34 -0.22
N PHE A 241 9.14 4.54 -0.29
CA PHE A 241 9.25 3.34 -1.12
C PHE A 241 9.18 2.11 -0.21
N GLY A 242 8.24 1.22 -0.50
CA GLY A 242 8.16 -0.10 0.11
C GLY A 242 8.80 -1.16 -0.77
N LEU A 243 9.57 -2.07 -0.18
CA LEU A 243 10.07 -3.29 -0.82
C LEU A 243 9.48 -4.53 -0.13
N SER A 244 8.84 -5.42 -0.87
CA SER A 244 8.25 -6.66 -0.34
C SER A 244 9.29 -7.77 -0.30
N ASN A 245 10.24 -7.67 0.65
CA ASN A 245 11.42 -8.53 0.71
C ASN A 245 11.18 -9.83 1.49
N TYR A 246 11.45 -10.96 0.83
CA TYR A 246 11.28 -12.31 1.37
C TYR A 246 12.57 -13.16 1.32
N GLU A 247 13.74 -12.53 1.17
CA GLU A 247 15.06 -13.19 1.05
C GLU A 247 15.50 -13.93 2.32
N TRP A 248 15.08 -13.47 3.50
CA TRP A 248 15.51 -14.06 4.78
C TRP A 248 14.80 -15.36 5.10
N CYS A 249 15.57 -16.43 5.31
CA CYS A 249 15.07 -17.77 5.59
C CYS A 249 15.60 -18.29 6.94
N GLY A 250 14.72 -18.53 7.91
CA GLY A 250 15.05 -19.19 9.18
C GLY A 250 16.09 -18.43 10.03
N SER A 251 17.20 -19.10 10.35
CA SER A 251 18.33 -18.55 11.11
C SER A 251 19.48 -18.06 10.21
N GLY A 252 19.14 -17.38 9.11
CA GLY A 252 20.14 -16.78 8.21
C GLY A 252 21.07 -15.78 8.94
N PRO A 253 22.28 -15.53 8.41
CA PRO A 253 23.17 -14.51 8.93
C PRO A 253 22.63 -13.10 8.63
N ALA A 254 23.00 -12.11 9.45
CA ALA A 254 22.64 -10.71 9.22
C ALA A 254 23.06 -10.19 7.82
N THR A 255 24.10 -10.80 7.23
CA THR A 255 24.67 -10.45 5.93
C THR A 255 23.76 -10.73 4.73
N VAL A 256 22.59 -11.37 4.91
CA VAL A 256 21.58 -11.55 3.85
C VAL A 256 21.22 -10.19 3.22
N TYR A 257 21.14 -9.12 4.03
CA TYR A 257 20.77 -7.78 3.55
C TYR A 257 21.96 -6.88 3.20
N ASP A 258 23.22 -7.37 3.19
CA ASP A 258 24.38 -6.50 2.95
C ASP A 258 24.37 -5.86 1.55
N ALA A 259 23.96 -6.62 0.52
CA ALA A 259 23.83 -6.13 -0.85
C ALA A 259 22.70 -5.08 -0.96
N LEU A 260 21.49 -5.44 -0.53
CA LEU A 260 20.31 -4.59 -0.51
C LEU A 260 20.53 -3.28 0.30
N ASN A 261 21.24 -3.36 1.43
CA ASN A 261 21.60 -2.19 2.22
C ASN A 261 22.69 -1.33 1.56
N SER A 262 23.55 -1.91 0.72
CA SER A 262 24.54 -1.18 -0.09
C SER A 262 23.89 -0.48 -1.30
N GLU A 263 22.89 -1.09 -1.93
CA GLU A 263 22.09 -0.48 -3.00
C GLU A 263 21.39 0.79 -2.48
N PHE A 264 20.54 0.63 -1.46
CA PHE A 264 19.75 1.74 -0.90
C PHE A 264 20.57 2.71 -0.02
N GLN A 265 21.88 2.51 0.16
CA GLN A 265 22.72 3.34 1.05
C GLN A 265 22.68 4.84 0.71
N ASN A 266 22.39 5.20 -0.55
CA ASN A 266 22.31 6.58 -1.02
C ASN A 266 20.88 7.04 -1.34
N TYR A 267 19.86 6.21 -1.11
CA TYR A 267 18.48 6.45 -1.55
C TYR A 267 17.88 7.74 -0.97
N ASN A 268 17.23 8.55 -1.82
CA ASN A 268 16.90 9.94 -1.50
C ASN A 268 15.55 10.12 -0.75
N VAL A 269 14.65 9.15 -0.77
CA VAL A 269 13.35 9.16 -0.08
C VAL A 269 13.31 8.07 1.01
N VAL A 270 12.20 7.98 1.77
CA VAL A 270 12.11 6.97 2.84
C VAL A 270 12.04 5.57 2.23
N ALA A 271 12.84 4.62 2.74
CA ALA A 271 12.72 3.20 2.41
C ALA A 271 12.21 2.40 3.62
N TYR A 272 11.36 1.40 3.37
CA TYR A 272 10.92 0.42 4.38
C TYR A 272 10.59 -0.92 3.71
N PHE A 273 10.51 -2.00 4.47
CA PHE A 273 9.99 -3.26 3.93
C PHE A 273 8.45 -3.22 3.96
N SER A 274 7.81 -3.16 2.78
CA SER A 274 6.34 -3.16 2.65
C SER A 274 5.73 -4.46 3.12
N GLU A 275 6.50 -5.54 3.03
CA GLU A 275 6.20 -6.88 3.52
C GLU A 275 7.51 -7.56 3.92
N PHE A 276 7.47 -8.43 4.93
CA PHE A 276 8.53 -9.40 5.22
C PHE A 276 7.98 -10.61 6.00
N GLY A 277 8.74 -11.71 6.01
CA GLY A 277 8.45 -12.92 6.78
C GLY A 277 8.30 -14.17 5.92
N SER A 278 9.41 -14.62 5.32
CA SER A 278 9.44 -15.69 4.31
C SER A 278 8.97 -17.05 4.83
N VAL A 279 7.99 -17.67 4.16
CA VAL A 279 7.52 -19.03 4.47
C VAL A 279 8.40 -20.13 3.87
N SER A 280 9.47 -19.78 3.14
CA SER A 280 10.45 -20.74 2.61
C SER A 280 11.19 -21.53 3.70
N CYS A 281 11.19 -21.05 4.95
CA CYS A 281 11.73 -21.73 6.12
C CYS A 281 10.73 -21.70 7.29
N LEU A 282 9.86 -22.70 7.39
CA LEU A 282 8.92 -22.86 8.51
C LEU A 282 9.53 -23.66 9.68
N PRO A 283 9.16 -23.36 10.94
CA PRO A 283 8.36 -22.21 11.37
C PRO A 283 9.19 -20.92 11.36
N ARG A 284 8.56 -19.80 11.03
CA ARG A 284 9.20 -18.48 10.97
C ARG A 284 9.68 -18.05 12.35
N LEU A 285 11.00 -17.85 12.43
CA LEU A 285 11.70 -17.43 13.66
C LEU A 285 11.75 -15.89 13.81
N TRP A 286 11.41 -15.16 12.74
CA TRP A 286 11.35 -13.70 12.67
C TRP A 286 12.67 -12.99 13.05
N LEU A 287 13.82 -13.67 12.89
CA LEU A 287 15.14 -13.19 13.27
C LEU A 287 15.61 -11.98 12.45
N GLU A 288 15.12 -11.84 11.21
CA GLU A 288 15.24 -10.67 10.35
C GLU A 288 14.80 -9.37 11.05
N THR A 289 13.84 -9.46 11.97
CA THR A 289 13.39 -8.34 12.81
C THR A 289 14.55 -7.75 13.62
N GLY A 290 15.45 -8.59 14.16
CA GLY A 290 16.61 -8.12 14.91
C GLY A 290 17.56 -7.31 14.02
N THR A 291 17.75 -7.75 12.77
CA THR A 291 18.58 -7.08 11.76
C THR A 291 17.94 -5.78 11.29
N LEU A 292 16.67 -5.82 10.89
CA LEU A 292 15.93 -4.68 10.30
C LEU A 292 15.81 -3.47 11.23
N PHE A 293 15.68 -3.69 12.55
CA PHE A 293 15.61 -2.62 13.56
C PHE A 293 16.94 -2.35 14.29
N SER A 294 18.09 -2.78 13.74
CA SER A 294 19.42 -2.44 14.27
C SER A 294 20.34 -1.83 13.20
N SER A 295 21.58 -1.49 13.55
CA SER A 295 22.59 -1.02 12.59
C SER A 295 23.29 -2.23 11.96
N PRO A 296 23.50 -2.28 10.62
CA PRO A 296 23.46 -1.15 9.69
C PRO A 296 22.09 -0.79 9.11
N MET A 297 21.10 -1.68 9.11
CA MET A 297 19.82 -1.50 8.40
C MET A 297 19.12 -0.17 8.70
N THR A 298 19.02 0.20 9.98
CA THR A 298 18.36 1.43 10.47
C THR A 298 18.95 2.76 9.96
N ASN A 299 20.14 2.73 9.35
CA ASN A 299 20.74 3.89 8.66
C ASN A 299 20.11 4.13 7.27
N VAL A 300 19.41 3.14 6.72
CA VAL A 300 18.79 3.14 5.39
C VAL A 300 17.28 2.94 5.51
N TRP A 301 16.88 1.84 6.14
CA TRP A 301 15.51 1.37 6.28
C TRP A 301 14.84 1.95 7.52
N SER A 302 13.60 2.42 7.37
CA SER A 302 12.75 2.91 8.47
C SER A 302 11.82 1.82 9.00
N GLY A 303 12.31 0.58 9.08
CA GLY A 303 11.56 -0.59 9.58
C GLY A 303 10.82 -1.36 8.48
N GLY A 304 9.73 -2.03 8.86
CA GLY A 304 8.93 -2.85 7.95
C GLY A 304 7.63 -3.39 8.54
N VAL A 305 6.85 -4.04 7.68
CA VAL A 305 5.53 -4.61 7.97
C VAL A 305 5.56 -6.13 7.83
N ALA A 306 5.28 -6.86 8.90
CA ALA A 306 5.24 -8.33 8.86
C ALA A 306 3.99 -8.84 8.13
N PHE A 307 4.14 -9.86 7.29
CA PHE A 307 3.06 -10.45 6.50
C PHE A 307 2.65 -11.85 7.05
N ILE A 308 1.41 -12.11 7.47
CA ILE A 308 0.22 -11.25 7.58
C ILE A 308 -0.55 -11.60 8.87
N TYR A 309 -1.35 -10.67 9.40
CA TYR A 309 -2.18 -10.94 10.59
C TYR A 309 -3.10 -12.15 10.37
N THR A 310 -3.82 -12.18 9.25
CA THR A 310 -4.77 -13.23 8.85
C THR A 310 -4.57 -13.58 7.38
N GLY A 311 -4.46 -14.87 7.05
CA GLY A 311 -4.17 -15.34 5.68
C GLY A 311 -4.19 -16.87 5.59
N THR A 312 -3.37 -17.44 4.71
CA THR A 312 -3.22 -18.91 4.58
C THR A 312 -2.67 -19.57 5.86
N PRO A 313 -2.74 -20.90 6.01
CA PRO A 313 -2.11 -21.61 7.12
C PRO A 313 -0.59 -21.38 7.24
N GLU A 314 0.10 -21.03 6.15
CA GLU A 314 1.55 -20.77 6.11
C GLU A 314 1.90 -19.33 6.52
N TYR A 315 1.08 -18.35 6.10
CA TYR A 315 1.36 -16.92 6.31
C TYR A 315 0.62 -16.29 7.50
N GLY A 316 -0.55 -16.80 7.88
CA GLY A 316 -1.45 -16.21 8.87
C GLY A 316 -0.95 -16.34 10.31
N LEU A 317 -0.76 -15.19 10.98
CA LEU A 317 -0.30 -15.14 12.36
C LEU A 317 -1.41 -15.38 13.41
N VAL A 318 -2.67 -15.18 13.06
CA VAL A 318 -3.83 -15.53 13.90
C VAL A 318 -4.92 -16.24 13.10
N THR A 319 -5.71 -17.06 13.80
CA THR A 319 -6.96 -17.64 13.29
C THR A 319 -8.15 -16.98 13.99
N ILE A 320 -9.13 -16.50 13.22
CA ILE A 320 -10.41 -15.98 13.72
C ILE A 320 -11.43 -17.14 13.73
N SER A 321 -12.30 -17.22 14.73
CA SER A 321 -13.37 -18.23 14.77
C SER A 321 -14.48 -17.96 13.73
N LEU A 322 -15.23 -19.00 13.34
CA LEU A 322 -16.25 -18.92 12.28
C LEU A 322 -17.40 -17.93 12.56
N ASP A 323 -17.64 -17.61 13.83
CA ASP A 323 -18.60 -16.60 14.29
C ASP A 323 -18.01 -15.18 14.39
N GLY A 324 -16.72 -15.01 14.04
CA GLY A 324 -15.97 -13.78 14.14
C GLY A 324 -15.62 -13.32 15.56
N SER A 325 -16.00 -14.04 16.62
CA SER A 325 -15.97 -13.51 18.00
C SER A 325 -14.63 -13.67 18.72
N THR A 326 -13.85 -14.69 18.38
CA THR A 326 -12.58 -15.02 19.04
C THR A 326 -11.41 -15.03 18.05
N VAL A 327 -10.20 -14.82 18.59
CA VAL A 327 -8.96 -14.78 17.83
C VAL A 327 -7.88 -15.59 18.55
N THR A 328 -7.27 -16.53 17.83
CA THR A 328 -6.27 -17.47 18.35
C THR A 328 -4.91 -17.18 17.68
N PRO A 329 -3.93 -16.61 18.40
CA PRO A 329 -2.60 -16.37 17.85
C PRO A 329 -1.79 -17.68 17.70
N SER A 330 -1.00 -17.78 16.63
CA SER A 330 -0.18 -18.95 16.33
C SER A 330 1.14 -18.98 17.14
N ALA A 331 1.90 -20.07 17.01
CA ALA A 331 3.27 -20.14 17.53
C ALA A 331 4.19 -19.10 16.85
N GLU A 332 3.97 -18.79 15.57
CA GLU A 332 4.75 -17.79 14.85
C GLU A 332 4.42 -16.36 15.31
N PHE A 333 3.18 -16.09 15.75
CA PHE A 333 2.84 -14.82 16.40
C PHE A 333 3.63 -14.66 17.71
N ALA A 334 3.78 -15.73 18.48
CA ALA A 334 4.60 -15.72 19.69
C ALA A 334 6.09 -15.47 19.37
N ASN A 335 6.60 -16.06 18.28
CA ASN A 335 7.95 -15.77 17.78
C ASN A 335 8.10 -14.28 17.39
N LEU A 336 7.23 -13.74 16.54
CA LEU A 336 7.31 -12.34 16.11
C LEU A 336 7.19 -11.37 17.30
N ALA A 337 6.24 -11.60 18.21
CA ALA A 337 6.10 -10.81 19.44
C ALA A 337 7.38 -10.85 20.30
N ALA A 338 8.03 -12.02 20.41
CA ALA A 338 9.30 -12.16 21.12
C ALA A 338 10.47 -11.43 20.44
N GLN A 339 10.42 -11.17 19.13
CA GLN A 339 11.41 -10.35 18.43
C GLN A 339 11.07 -8.85 18.53
N TYR A 340 9.81 -8.46 18.30
CA TYR A 340 9.32 -7.08 18.47
C TYR A 340 9.41 -6.55 19.91
N ALA A 341 9.51 -7.42 20.91
CA ALA A 341 9.82 -7.07 22.30
C ALA A 341 11.31 -6.79 22.57
N LYS A 342 12.22 -7.20 21.67
CA LYS A 342 13.67 -6.91 21.74
C LYS A 342 14.06 -5.63 21.00
N VAL A 343 13.18 -5.13 20.11
CA VAL A 343 13.42 -3.94 19.30
C VAL A 343 13.57 -2.70 20.18
N SER A 344 14.73 -2.04 20.06
CA SER A 344 15.02 -0.73 20.66
C SER A 344 15.26 0.28 19.54
N PHE A 345 14.45 1.34 19.48
CA PHE A 345 14.53 2.31 18.38
C PHE A 345 15.74 3.26 18.54
N ILE A 346 16.62 3.26 17.54
CA ILE A 346 17.83 4.08 17.50
C ILE A 346 17.44 5.50 17.05
N ASN A 347 17.55 6.50 17.94
CA ASN A 347 17.23 7.89 17.60
C ASN A 347 18.38 8.58 16.82
N SER A 348 18.74 8.03 15.65
CA SER A 348 19.79 8.56 14.78
C SER A 348 19.39 8.46 13.29
N PRO A 349 19.70 9.47 12.44
CA PRO A 349 20.15 10.80 12.84
C PRO A 349 19.02 11.59 13.53
N SER A 350 19.37 12.66 14.25
CA SER A 350 18.37 13.62 14.75
C SER A 350 17.61 14.28 13.58
N GLN A 351 16.38 14.76 13.79
CA GLN A 351 15.59 15.38 12.71
C GLN A 351 16.30 16.58 12.06
N SER A 352 17.01 17.39 12.86
CA SER A 352 17.87 18.49 12.39
C SER A 352 19.11 18.04 11.60
N SER A 353 19.49 16.76 11.69
CA SER A 353 20.68 16.17 11.05
C SER A 353 20.31 15.19 9.93
N ALA A 354 19.02 15.01 9.63
CA ALA A 354 18.51 14.11 8.59
C ALA A 354 18.90 14.51 7.15
N GLY A 355 19.32 15.76 6.97
CA GLY A 355 19.60 16.35 5.66
C GLY A 355 18.32 16.69 4.87
N ALA A 356 18.53 17.17 3.65
CA ALA A 356 17.47 17.34 2.66
C ALA A 356 17.53 16.21 1.64
N SER A 357 16.39 15.86 1.05
CA SER A 357 16.35 14.94 -0.09
C SER A 357 16.78 15.66 -1.37
N ASN A 358 17.44 14.91 -2.25
CA ASN A 358 17.84 15.37 -3.58
C ASN A 358 17.11 14.55 -4.64
N PHE A 359 16.11 15.14 -5.28
CA PHE A 359 15.33 14.55 -6.35
C PHE A 359 16.06 14.82 -7.68
N GLY A 360 16.98 13.92 -8.03
CA GLY A 360 17.80 14.04 -9.24
C GLY A 360 16.99 13.93 -10.53
N ALA A 361 17.65 14.18 -11.67
CA ALA A 361 17.06 13.91 -12.98
C ALA A 361 16.73 12.41 -13.12
N CYS A 362 15.60 12.10 -13.77
CA CYS A 362 15.17 10.72 -13.95
C CYS A 362 16.09 9.91 -14.87
N PRO A 363 16.25 8.59 -14.63
CA PRO A 363 16.93 7.73 -15.58
C PRO A 363 16.21 7.76 -16.93
N ALA A 364 16.98 7.75 -18.02
CA ALA A 364 16.43 7.68 -19.36
C ALA A 364 16.03 6.23 -19.70
N SER A 365 14.93 6.07 -20.45
CA SER A 365 14.50 4.78 -21.00
C SER A 365 15.64 4.06 -21.72
N GLY A 366 15.80 2.77 -21.44
CA GLY A 366 16.79 1.88 -22.05
C GLY A 366 16.30 0.44 -22.13
N THR A 367 17.12 -0.45 -22.68
CA THR A 367 16.74 -1.85 -23.03
C THR A 367 16.28 -2.72 -21.86
N ASN A 368 16.54 -2.29 -20.62
CA ASN A 368 16.25 -3.05 -19.41
C ASN A 368 15.22 -2.34 -18.50
N PHE A 369 14.82 -1.12 -18.86
CA PHE A 369 13.85 -0.30 -18.13
C PHE A 369 13.31 0.77 -19.09
N GLU A 370 12.13 0.53 -19.65
CA GLU A 370 11.59 1.27 -20.80
C GLU A 370 10.82 2.54 -20.41
N ALA A 371 10.69 2.87 -19.12
CA ALA A 371 9.84 3.97 -18.68
C ALA A 371 10.32 5.33 -19.22
N SER A 372 9.45 6.03 -19.96
CA SER A 372 9.69 7.41 -20.38
C SER A 372 9.71 8.36 -19.18
N THR A 373 10.49 9.44 -19.29
CA THR A 373 10.52 10.53 -18.29
C THR A 373 9.40 11.55 -18.50
N ALA A 374 8.74 11.53 -19.66
CA ALA A 374 7.46 12.20 -19.87
C ALA A 374 6.35 11.42 -19.17
N LEU A 375 5.45 12.11 -18.47
CA LEU A 375 4.35 11.49 -17.71
C LEU A 375 2.99 11.86 -18.32
N PRO A 376 1.95 11.02 -18.16
CA PRO A 376 0.57 11.38 -18.50
C PRO A 376 0.15 12.73 -17.91
N GLN A 377 -0.68 13.48 -18.63
CA GLN A 377 -1.38 14.68 -18.11
C GLN A 377 -2.21 14.36 -16.85
N THR A 378 -2.61 15.39 -16.09
CA THR A 378 -3.55 15.18 -14.97
C THR A 378 -4.94 14.87 -15.55
N PRO A 379 -5.61 13.75 -15.17
CA PRO A 379 -6.95 13.42 -15.68
C PRO A 379 -7.97 14.52 -15.37
N ASN A 380 -8.90 14.77 -16.30
CA ASN A 380 -9.74 15.97 -16.27
C ASN A 380 -11.22 15.66 -16.52
N ASP A 381 -11.97 15.45 -15.44
CA ASP A 381 -13.43 15.24 -15.46
C ASP A 381 -14.20 16.24 -16.32
N SER A 382 -13.82 17.53 -16.26
CA SER A 382 -14.54 18.59 -16.98
C SER A 382 -14.31 18.49 -18.49
N ALA A 383 -13.09 18.17 -18.91
CA ALA A 383 -12.74 17.93 -20.31
C ALA A 383 -13.40 16.65 -20.85
N CYS A 384 -13.31 15.54 -20.10
CA CYS A 384 -13.94 14.26 -20.44
C CYS A 384 -15.46 14.39 -20.53
N THR A 385 -16.10 15.02 -19.54
CA THR A 385 -17.56 15.28 -19.53
C THR A 385 -17.97 16.20 -20.67
N CYS A 386 -17.22 17.27 -20.94
CA CYS A 386 -17.47 18.16 -22.07
C CYS A 386 -17.44 17.38 -23.39
N LEU A 387 -16.39 16.56 -23.61
CA LEU A 387 -16.24 15.81 -24.85
C LEU A 387 -17.30 14.72 -25.00
N ALA A 388 -17.60 13.96 -23.95
CA ALA A 388 -18.63 12.92 -23.97
C ALA A 388 -20.01 13.48 -24.37
N ASN A 389 -20.37 14.66 -23.86
CA ASN A 389 -21.59 15.38 -24.25
C ASN A 389 -21.58 15.87 -25.72
N GLN A 390 -20.42 15.89 -26.39
CA GLN A 390 -20.25 16.28 -27.79
C GLN A 390 -19.95 15.09 -28.72
N LEU A 391 -19.98 13.84 -28.24
CA LEU A 391 -19.86 12.67 -29.11
C LEU A 391 -21.20 12.35 -29.78
N SER A 392 -21.20 12.19 -31.11
CA SER A 392 -22.39 11.78 -31.88
C SER A 392 -22.70 10.28 -31.78
N CYS A 393 -21.79 9.49 -31.21
CA CYS A 393 -21.99 8.09 -30.85
C CYS A 393 -21.56 7.93 -29.39
N VAL A 394 -22.45 7.40 -28.54
CA VAL A 394 -22.24 7.29 -27.10
C VAL A 394 -22.29 5.81 -26.70
N PHE A 395 -21.21 5.34 -26.08
CA PHE A 395 -21.16 4.00 -25.46
C PHE A 395 -22.16 3.95 -24.31
N ASN A 396 -23.01 2.94 -24.33
CA ASN A 396 -24.07 2.71 -23.35
C ASN A 396 -24.35 1.19 -23.32
N PRO A 397 -23.57 0.41 -22.54
CA PRO A 397 -23.64 -1.05 -22.57
C PRO A 397 -24.99 -1.55 -22.03
N ALA A 398 -25.51 -2.62 -22.63
CA ALA A 398 -26.84 -3.15 -22.31
C ALA A 398 -26.89 -3.94 -20.98
N ALA A 399 -25.74 -4.23 -20.36
CA ALA A 399 -25.62 -4.94 -19.09
C ALA A 399 -24.32 -4.54 -18.37
N ASN A 400 -24.22 -4.86 -17.07
CA ASN A 400 -23.04 -4.58 -16.24
C ASN A 400 -21.83 -5.42 -16.71
N GLY A 401 -20.74 -4.76 -17.07
CA GLY A 401 -19.51 -5.38 -17.60
C GLY A 401 -18.72 -4.41 -18.47
N SER A 402 -18.56 -3.16 -18.02
CA SER A 402 -18.22 -2.02 -18.88
C SER A 402 -16.75 -1.92 -19.30
N SER A 403 -15.79 -2.33 -18.46
CA SER A 403 -14.34 -2.23 -18.74
C SER A 403 -13.93 -3.13 -19.91
N ALA A 404 -13.91 -4.45 -19.71
CA ALA A 404 -13.50 -5.42 -20.74
C ALA A 404 -14.31 -5.30 -22.06
N LEU A 405 -15.58 -4.87 -21.99
CA LEU A 405 -16.39 -4.57 -23.17
C LEU A 405 -15.95 -3.29 -23.88
N ALA A 406 -15.63 -2.21 -23.15
CA ALA A 406 -15.06 -1.00 -23.73
C ALA A 406 -13.68 -1.27 -24.36
N ASP A 407 -12.85 -2.12 -23.76
CA ASP A 407 -11.54 -2.50 -24.32
C ASP A 407 -11.68 -3.31 -25.61
N THR A 408 -12.60 -4.28 -25.61
CA THR A 408 -12.96 -5.08 -26.79
C THR A 408 -13.47 -4.19 -27.92
N LEU A 409 -14.39 -3.26 -27.62
CA LEU A 409 -14.95 -2.33 -28.60
C LEU A 409 -13.94 -1.28 -29.06
N THR A 410 -13.06 -0.81 -28.19
CA THR A 410 -11.97 0.12 -28.55
C THR A 410 -11.00 -0.56 -29.50
N THR A 411 -10.58 -1.80 -29.20
CA THR A 411 -9.74 -2.62 -30.09
C THR A 411 -10.41 -2.82 -31.46
N GLN A 412 -11.71 -3.14 -31.47
CA GLN A 412 -12.49 -3.28 -32.70
C GLN A 412 -12.57 -1.97 -33.50
N VAL A 413 -12.80 -0.83 -32.84
CA VAL A 413 -12.86 0.50 -33.47
C VAL A 413 -11.51 0.90 -34.06
N CYS A 414 -10.41 0.68 -33.34
CA CYS A 414 -9.07 1.00 -33.84
C CYS A 414 -8.71 0.16 -35.06
N GLY A 415 -8.94 -1.16 -35.02
CA GLY A 415 -8.74 -2.03 -36.18
C GLY A 415 -9.63 -1.70 -37.39
N LEU A 416 -10.81 -1.10 -37.17
CA LEU A 416 -11.66 -0.57 -38.25
C LEU A 416 -11.16 0.78 -38.80
N LEU A 417 -10.62 1.65 -37.94
CA LEU A 417 -10.03 2.93 -38.35
C LEU A 417 -8.78 2.71 -39.21
N GLU A 418 -7.90 1.78 -38.82
CA GLU A 418 -6.69 1.41 -39.57
C GLU A 418 -7.00 0.96 -41.01
N GLN A 419 -8.07 0.17 -41.20
CA GLN A 419 -8.55 -0.23 -42.54
C GLN A 419 -8.97 0.95 -43.43
N THR A 420 -9.23 2.12 -42.85
CA THR A 420 -9.55 3.37 -43.57
C THR A 420 -8.37 4.35 -43.68
N GLY A 421 -7.20 4.00 -43.13
CA GLY A 421 -6.04 4.90 -43.03
C GLY A 421 -6.14 5.92 -41.88
N ALA A 422 -7.12 5.77 -40.98
CA ALA A 422 -7.19 6.49 -39.71
C ALA A 422 -6.46 5.69 -38.61
N ASN A 423 -6.40 6.22 -37.39
CA ASN A 423 -5.72 5.61 -36.25
C ASN A 423 -6.36 6.04 -34.91
N CYS A 424 -5.89 5.45 -33.81
CA CYS A 424 -6.32 5.75 -32.45
C CYS A 424 -5.30 6.57 -31.64
N ASN A 425 -4.36 7.27 -32.27
CA ASN A 425 -3.26 7.97 -31.57
C ASN A 425 -3.77 8.98 -30.52
N ASP A 426 -4.96 9.54 -30.74
CA ASP A 426 -5.59 10.48 -29.80
C ASP A 426 -6.09 9.82 -28.50
N ILE A 427 -6.23 8.49 -28.42
CA ILE A 427 -6.64 7.76 -27.20
C ILE A 427 -5.59 6.76 -26.69
N ILE A 428 -4.57 6.45 -27.50
CA ILE A 428 -3.47 5.56 -27.09
C ILE A 428 -2.61 6.22 -26.02
N THR A 429 -2.30 5.47 -24.96
CA THR A 429 -1.27 5.79 -23.96
C THR A 429 -0.07 4.88 -24.15
N ASN A 430 1.14 5.43 -24.11
CA ASN A 430 2.37 4.65 -24.29
C ASN A 430 3.45 5.12 -23.31
N GLY A 431 3.71 4.30 -22.29
CA GLY A 431 4.72 4.57 -21.27
C GLY A 431 6.17 4.49 -21.76
N THR A 432 6.44 3.76 -22.84
CA THR A 432 7.80 3.64 -23.42
C THR A 432 8.18 4.90 -24.20
N THR A 433 7.27 5.42 -25.03
CA THR A 433 7.54 6.61 -25.86
C THR A 433 7.21 7.93 -25.15
N GLY A 434 6.45 7.90 -24.05
CA GLY A 434 5.94 9.11 -23.39
C GLY A 434 4.85 9.82 -24.18
N VAL A 435 4.17 9.10 -25.09
CA VAL A 435 3.07 9.62 -25.90
C VAL A 435 1.75 9.28 -25.22
N TYR A 436 0.97 10.31 -24.91
CA TYR A 436 -0.33 10.19 -24.26
C TYR A 436 -1.37 10.93 -25.10
N GLY A 437 -2.41 10.21 -25.51
CA GLY A 437 -3.47 10.73 -26.36
C GLY A 437 -4.15 11.99 -25.79
N SER A 438 -4.42 12.96 -26.67
CA SER A 438 -5.06 14.24 -26.34
C SER A 438 -6.59 14.23 -26.42
N VAL A 439 -7.17 13.08 -26.78
CA VAL A 439 -8.55 12.81 -27.23
C VAL A 439 -8.97 13.60 -28.47
N GLY A 440 -9.51 12.91 -29.48
CA GLY A 440 -9.59 13.47 -30.83
C GLY A 440 -10.52 12.75 -31.81
N THR A 441 -10.14 12.72 -33.10
CA THR A 441 -11.07 13.24 -34.12
C THR A 441 -11.69 12.18 -35.03
N LEU A 442 -12.93 11.77 -34.71
CA LEU A 442 -13.77 11.00 -35.62
C LEU A 442 -14.49 11.90 -36.66
N GLN A 443 -14.49 11.48 -37.92
CA GLN A 443 -15.28 12.07 -39.01
C GLN A 443 -16.15 11.03 -39.72
N SER A 444 -17.12 11.52 -40.49
CA SER A 444 -18.20 10.77 -41.14
C SER A 444 -19.27 10.23 -40.18
N ARG A 445 -20.52 10.25 -40.63
CA ARG A 445 -21.72 9.95 -39.84
C ARG A 445 -22.57 8.91 -40.55
N ASN A 446 -22.33 7.64 -40.26
CA ASN A 446 -23.30 6.58 -40.56
C ASN A 446 -23.99 6.17 -39.25
N PRO A 447 -25.27 6.55 -39.01
CA PRO A 447 -26.00 6.16 -37.81
C PRO A 447 -26.03 4.64 -37.59
N SER A 448 -26.06 3.85 -38.66
CA SER A 448 -26.09 2.38 -38.60
C SER A 448 -24.76 1.76 -38.14
N ALA A 449 -23.65 2.51 -38.12
CA ALA A 449 -22.39 2.05 -37.55
C ALA A 449 -22.35 2.21 -36.02
N CYS A 450 -23.08 3.18 -35.47
CA CYS A 450 -23.17 3.41 -34.03
C CYS A 450 -24.26 2.50 -33.42
N ASN A 451 -23.92 1.23 -33.27
CA ASN A 451 -24.77 0.24 -32.59
C ASN A 451 -23.96 -0.71 -31.71
N PHE A 452 -22.82 -1.22 -32.20
CA PHE A 452 -21.91 -2.11 -31.46
C PHE A 452 -22.63 -3.24 -30.70
N ASN A 453 -23.50 -3.96 -31.42
CA ASN A 453 -24.36 -5.04 -30.89
C ASN A 453 -25.26 -4.59 -29.72
N GLY A 454 -25.82 -3.39 -29.82
CA GLY A 454 -26.67 -2.76 -28.80
C GLY A 454 -25.94 -1.95 -27.73
N ASN A 455 -24.60 -1.93 -27.71
CA ASN A 455 -23.81 -1.27 -26.67
C ASN A 455 -23.46 0.20 -26.97
N ALA A 456 -23.96 0.77 -28.06
CA ALA A 456 -23.83 2.20 -28.34
C ALA A 456 -25.10 2.79 -28.96
N THR A 457 -25.29 4.10 -28.79
CA THR A 457 -26.45 4.83 -29.29
C THR A 457 -26.06 6.15 -29.97
N VAL A 458 -26.81 6.54 -31.00
CA VAL A 458 -26.58 7.78 -31.75
C VAL A 458 -27.11 8.98 -30.97
N ASN A 459 -26.23 9.90 -30.61
CA ASN A 459 -26.62 11.18 -30.04
C ASN A 459 -27.02 12.16 -31.17
N ALA A 460 -28.30 12.09 -31.56
CA ALA A 460 -28.84 12.86 -32.68
C ALA A 460 -28.88 14.39 -32.46
N ALA A 461 -28.70 14.88 -31.22
CA ALA A 461 -28.68 16.31 -30.92
C ALA A 461 -27.37 16.98 -31.37
N ILE A 462 -26.27 16.24 -31.48
CA ILE A 462 -24.97 16.78 -31.84
C ILE A 462 -24.82 16.83 -33.36
N THR A 463 -24.62 18.03 -33.91
CA THR A 463 -24.35 18.28 -35.34
C THR A 463 -22.91 18.70 -35.63
N ALA A 464 -22.13 19.02 -34.61
CA ALA A 464 -20.71 19.42 -34.72
C ALA A 464 -19.79 18.29 -35.23
N ALA A 465 -18.57 18.67 -35.61
CA ALA A 465 -17.47 17.75 -35.89
C ALA A 465 -16.65 17.49 -34.61
N ALA A 466 -16.22 16.24 -34.39
CA ALA A 466 -15.52 15.84 -33.16
C ALA A 466 -14.21 16.61 -32.92
N SER A 467 -13.53 17.06 -33.98
CA SER A 467 -12.33 17.91 -33.88
C SER A 467 -12.61 19.26 -33.21
N ALA A 468 -13.69 19.93 -33.58
CA ALA A 468 -14.08 21.20 -32.97
C ALA A 468 -14.50 21.02 -31.51
N ALA A 469 -15.18 19.90 -31.20
CA ALA A 469 -15.52 19.53 -29.83
C ALA A 469 -14.26 19.32 -28.97
N ALA A 470 -13.34 18.46 -29.41
CA ALA A 470 -12.07 18.19 -28.72
C ALA A 470 -11.28 19.47 -28.45
N SER A 471 -11.06 20.33 -29.45
CA SER A 471 -10.36 21.61 -29.25
C SER A 471 -11.08 22.59 -28.34
N SER A 472 -12.41 22.50 -28.20
CA SER A 472 -13.19 23.35 -27.29
C SER A 472 -13.20 22.83 -25.84
N CYS A 473 -13.19 21.51 -25.66
CA CYS A 473 -13.20 20.87 -24.34
C CYS A 473 -11.80 20.70 -23.73
N ILE A 474 -10.78 20.56 -24.58
CA ILE A 474 -9.40 20.19 -24.21
C ILE A 474 -8.44 21.29 -24.69
N SER A 475 -8.58 22.49 -24.11
CA SER A 475 -7.81 23.68 -24.49
C SER A 475 -6.30 23.59 -24.19
N ASN A 476 -5.89 22.65 -23.34
CA ASN A 476 -4.50 22.25 -23.13
C ASN A 476 -4.44 20.75 -22.78
N PRO A 477 -4.17 19.84 -23.74
CA PRO A 477 -4.18 18.40 -23.49
C PRO A 477 -3.00 17.93 -22.63
N SER A 478 -1.89 18.67 -22.61
CA SER A 478 -0.70 18.36 -21.81
C SER A 478 -0.71 19.07 -20.46
N ALA A 479 -1.88 19.42 -19.94
CA ALA A 479 -2.02 20.13 -18.67
C ALA A 479 -1.67 19.25 -17.46
N VAL A 480 -0.83 19.78 -16.58
CA VAL A 480 -0.66 19.28 -15.21
C VAL A 480 -1.23 20.35 -14.28
N PHE A 481 -2.12 19.94 -13.39
CA PHE A 481 -2.84 20.82 -12.47
C PHE A 481 -3.15 20.08 -11.16
N THR A 482 -3.52 20.83 -10.12
CA THR A 482 -4.05 20.23 -8.89
C THR A 482 -5.44 19.64 -9.19
N PRO A 483 -5.64 18.31 -9.09
CA PRO A 483 -6.96 17.74 -9.29
C PRO A 483 -7.88 18.19 -8.14
N THR A 484 -9.18 18.28 -8.43
CA THR A 484 -10.22 18.56 -7.44
C THR A 484 -11.06 17.30 -7.20
N ALA A 485 -11.60 17.14 -6.00
CA ALA A 485 -12.54 16.07 -5.70
C ALA A 485 -13.71 16.04 -6.70
N PRO A 486 -14.13 14.84 -7.16
CA PRO A 486 -15.23 14.71 -8.11
C PRO A 486 -16.52 15.28 -7.53
N ASN A 487 -17.27 16.02 -8.36
CA ASN A 487 -18.60 16.47 -7.98
C ASN A 487 -19.49 15.25 -7.68
N VAL A 488 -19.91 15.08 -6.42
CA VAL A 488 -20.80 14.01 -5.96
C VAL A 488 -22.22 14.25 -6.50
N SER A 489 -22.38 14.06 -7.80
CA SER A 489 -23.63 14.15 -8.52
C SER A 489 -24.48 12.94 -8.14
N ALA A 490 -25.40 13.14 -7.22
CA ALA A 490 -26.34 12.11 -6.80
C ALA A 490 -27.16 11.63 -8.02
N GLY A 491 -26.81 10.44 -8.53
CA GLY A 491 -27.55 9.79 -9.62
C GLY A 491 -29.03 9.61 -9.24
N PRO A 492 -29.95 9.56 -10.23
CA PRO A 492 -31.38 9.56 -9.98
C PRO A 492 -31.87 8.27 -9.29
N GLN A 493 -31.85 8.28 -7.95
CA GLN A 493 -32.32 7.22 -7.06
C GLN A 493 -33.86 7.08 -7.12
N THR A 494 -34.37 6.48 -8.20
CA THR A 494 -35.80 6.24 -8.39
C THR A 494 -36.27 4.98 -7.67
N LEU A 495 -36.41 5.03 -6.34
CA LEU A 495 -37.49 4.30 -5.63
C LEU A 495 -37.70 4.81 -4.19
N SER A 496 -38.85 5.45 -3.95
CA SER A 496 -39.20 6.02 -2.65
C SER A 496 -39.70 4.95 -1.66
N LYS A 497 -39.04 4.87 -0.50
CA LYS A 497 -39.73 4.64 0.79
C LYS A 497 -39.46 5.81 1.73
N LYS A 498 -40.45 6.69 1.89
CA LYS A 498 -40.40 7.80 2.87
C LYS A 498 -40.30 7.24 4.29
N HIS A 499 -39.16 7.41 4.94
CA HIS A 499 -39.07 7.33 6.39
C HIS A 499 -39.00 8.76 6.96
N HIS A 500 -39.98 9.14 7.78
CA HIS A 500 -40.00 10.46 8.42
C HIS A 500 -39.01 10.48 9.58
N ILE A 501 -37.87 11.14 9.40
CA ILE A 501 -36.91 11.41 10.49
C ILE A 501 -37.32 12.71 11.19
N ASN A 502 -37.73 12.61 12.45
CA ASN A 502 -38.13 13.76 13.25
C ASN A 502 -36.90 14.52 13.79
N VAL A 503 -36.58 15.64 13.13
CA VAL A 503 -35.42 16.51 13.45
C VAL A 503 -35.40 17.02 14.90
N GLY A 504 -36.54 17.00 15.61
CA GLY A 504 -36.63 17.40 17.02
C GLY A 504 -35.89 16.50 18.03
N ALA A 505 -35.49 15.27 17.66
CA ALA A 505 -34.90 14.32 18.62
C ALA A 505 -33.48 14.71 19.08
N ILE A 506 -32.64 15.26 18.20
CA ILE A 506 -31.21 15.47 18.46
C ILE A 506 -30.97 16.66 19.43
N ALA A 507 -31.83 17.68 19.40
CA ALA A 507 -31.76 18.80 20.34
C ALA A 507 -32.18 18.42 21.78
N GLY A 508 -33.03 17.40 21.95
CA GLY A 508 -33.55 16.99 23.27
C GLY A 508 -32.54 16.27 24.15
N GLY A 509 -31.67 15.42 23.56
CA GLY A 509 -30.74 14.58 24.31
C GLY A 509 -29.72 15.36 25.15
N VAL A 510 -29.16 16.44 24.57
CA VAL A 510 -28.13 17.27 25.22
C VAL A 510 -28.69 17.98 26.46
N VAL A 511 -29.92 18.51 26.38
CA VAL A 511 -30.57 19.19 27.51
C VAL A 511 -30.96 18.17 28.60
N GLY A 512 -31.47 16.99 28.22
CA GLY A 512 -31.83 15.93 29.16
C GLY A 512 -30.65 15.44 30.01
N GLY A 513 -29.49 15.18 29.37
CA GLY A 513 -28.29 14.71 30.08
C GLY A 513 -27.76 15.68 31.13
N VAL A 514 -27.81 16.99 30.84
CA VAL A 514 -27.39 18.04 31.78
C VAL A 514 -28.33 18.13 32.99
N VAL A 515 -29.65 18.01 32.79
CA VAL A 515 -30.62 18.04 33.89
C VAL A 515 -30.46 16.81 34.81
N VAL A 516 -30.30 15.61 34.26
CA VAL A 516 -30.12 14.37 35.04
C VAL A 516 -28.83 14.41 35.86
N THR A 517 -27.71 14.88 35.29
CA THR A 517 -26.44 14.99 36.01
C THR A 517 -26.48 16.02 37.15
N ILE A 518 -27.16 17.16 36.96
CA ILE A 518 -27.39 18.15 38.04
C ILE A 518 -28.25 17.54 39.17
N ILE A 519 -29.31 16.82 38.85
CA ILE A 519 -30.16 16.16 39.86
C ILE A 519 -29.36 15.13 40.67
N MET A 520 -28.56 14.30 40.01
CA MET A 520 -27.71 13.29 40.67
C MET A 520 -26.65 13.95 41.58
N ALA A 521 -26.04 15.06 41.15
CA ALA A 521 -25.11 15.82 41.98
C ALA A 521 -25.79 16.42 43.24
N LEU A 522 -27.00 16.96 43.10
CA LEU A 522 -27.78 17.51 44.23
C LEU A 522 -28.22 16.42 45.23
N LEU A 523 -28.63 15.25 44.73
CA LEU A 523 -28.98 14.09 45.56
C LEU A 523 -27.74 13.56 46.31
N GLY A 524 -26.59 13.45 45.64
CA GLY A 524 -25.32 13.06 46.27
C GLY A 524 -24.88 14.05 47.36
N TRP A 525 -24.97 15.36 47.09
CA TRP A 525 -24.67 16.41 48.06
C TRP A 525 -25.61 16.37 49.28
N TRP A 526 -26.92 16.17 49.06
CA TRP A 526 -27.90 16.02 50.13
C TRP A 526 -27.63 14.78 51.00
N TYR A 527 -27.30 13.65 50.38
CA TYR A 527 -26.97 12.40 51.07
C TYR A 527 -25.69 12.54 51.94
N VAL A 528 -24.63 13.15 51.40
CA VAL A 528 -23.41 13.46 52.16
C VAL A 528 -23.69 14.44 53.30
N ARG A 529 -24.51 15.46 53.07
CA ARG A 529 -24.90 16.43 54.11
C ARG A 529 -25.71 15.78 55.23
N ARG A 530 -26.57 14.79 54.91
CA ARG A 530 -27.40 14.06 55.89
C ARG A 530 -26.63 13.05 56.75
N ARG A 531 -25.43 12.62 56.31
CA ARG A 531 -24.54 11.72 57.09
C ARG A 531 -23.60 12.43 58.08
N ARG A 532 -23.48 13.76 58.06
CA ARG A 532 -22.63 14.52 59.02
C ARG A 532 -23.33 14.75 60.37
N GLY A 533 -23.75 13.66 61.01
CA GLY A 533 -24.58 13.65 62.21
C GLY A 533 -24.22 12.55 63.21
N PHE A 534 -22.94 12.18 63.30
CA PHE A 534 -22.42 11.31 64.35
C PHE A 534 -21.04 11.81 64.78
N THR A 535 -20.92 12.20 66.05
CA THR A 535 -19.66 12.56 66.69
C THR A 535 -19.26 11.39 67.58
N LEU A 536 -18.03 10.92 67.46
CA LEU A 536 -17.42 10.02 68.44
C LEU A 536 -16.25 10.73 69.10
N GLU A 537 -16.14 10.50 70.40
CA GLU A 537 -15.30 11.24 71.34
C GLU A 537 -13.91 10.63 71.41
N VAL A 538 -12.87 11.45 71.65
CA VAL A 538 -11.47 11.01 71.67
C VAL A 538 -10.77 11.58 72.89
N GLU A 539 -10.43 10.68 73.82
CA GLU A 539 -9.53 10.92 74.95
C GLU A 539 -8.16 10.26 74.70
N PRO A 540 -7.10 10.59 75.49
CA PRO A 540 -5.77 10.74 74.92
C PRO A 540 -4.84 9.53 74.97
N ARG A 541 -3.73 9.71 74.25
CA ARG A 541 -2.59 8.82 74.06
C ARG A 541 -1.82 8.55 75.37
N LEU A 542 -1.36 7.31 75.55
CA LEU A 542 -0.17 6.99 76.36
C LEU A 542 0.97 6.54 75.41
N ASP A 543 2.20 6.92 75.72
CA ASP A 543 3.39 6.38 75.06
C ASP A 543 3.82 5.06 75.72
N LEU A 544 4.46 4.18 74.95
CA LEU A 544 5.43 3.19 75.44
C LEU A 544 6.42 2.84 74.32
N THR A 545 7.66 2.52 74.71
CA THR A 545 8.84 2.48 73.83
C THR A 545 9.28 1.07 73.43
N ASP A 546 9.98 0.99 72.30
CA ASP A 546 11.00 0.00 71.92
C ASP A 546 10.75 -1.49 72.18
N ALA A 547 10.52 -2.23 71.08
CA ALA A 547 10.71 -3.68 71.00
C ALA A 547 11.46 -4.05 69.71
N GLU A 548 12.76 -4.25 69.88
CA GLU A 548 13.77 -4.90 69.03
C GLU A 548 13.28 -5.79 67.85
N LYS A 549 13.89 -5.61 66.67
CA LYS A 549 13.68 -6.45 65.48
C LYS A 549 15.03 -6.99 64.96
N PRO A 550 15.26 -8.31 64.90
CA PRO A 550 16.56 -8.87 64.54
C PRO A 550 16.87 -8.72 63.03
N PRO A 551 18.16 -8.61 62.65
CA PRO A 551 18.57 -8.44 61.25
C PRO A 551 18.57 -9.76 60.46
N PHE A 552 18.23 -9.67 59.17
CA PHE A 552 18.43 -10.77 58.21
C PHE A 552 19.93 -10.97 57.92
N GLN A 553 20.37 -12.23 57.82
CA GLN A 553 21.69 -12.60 57.30
C GLN A 553 21.55 -13.39 55.97
N PRO A 554 22.48 -13.21 55.01
CA PRO A 554 22.45 -13.92 53.73
C PRO A 554 22.95 -15.37 53.85
N ILE A 555 22.40 -16.26 53.01
CA ILE A 555 22.73 -17.70 52.97
C ILE A 555 23.91 -17.91 51.98
N PRO A 556 24.96 -18.67 52.34
CA PRO A 556 26.12 -18.91 51.47
C PRO A 556 25.90 -20.00 50.41
N ILE A 557 26.64 -19.88 49.31
CA ILE A 557 26.65 -20.81 48.17
C ILE A 557 27.44 -22.09 48.51
N SER A 558 26.97 -23.26 48.06
CA SER A 558 27.68 -24.53 48.17
C SER A 558 28.27 -25.00 46.83
N THR A 559 29.52 -25.47 46.85
CA THR A 559 30.24 -26.03 45.68
C THR A 559 30.49 -27.52 45.87
N PRO A 560 30.19 -28.40 44.89
CA PRO A 560 30.68 -29.78 44.88
C PRO A 560 32.18 -29.82 44.52
N ARG A 561 32.97 -30.70 45.17
CA ARG A 561 34.37 -30.96 44.80
C ARG A 561 34.56 -32.43 44.38
N ALA A 562 35.45 -32.63 43.42
CA ALA A 562 35.69 -33.85 42.63
C ALA A 562 35.82 -35.19 43.38
N GLY A 563 35.40 -36.26 42.70
CA GLY A 563 35.82 -37.65 42.90
C GLY A 563 36.36 -38.27 41.60
N LYS A 564 37.25 -39.25 41.72
CA LYS A 564 37.96 -40.01 40.64
C LYS A 564 38.39 -41.38 41.25
N PRO A 565 38.86 -42.40 40.48
CA PRO A 565 38.71 -42.66 39.04
C PRO A 565 38.38 -44.16 38.71
N SER A 566 38.08 -44.46 37.43
CA SER A 566 38.31 -45.77 36.75
C SER A 566 38.18 -45.51 35.23
N ALA A 567 39.24 -45.54 34.42
CA ALA A 567 39.85 -46.72 33.77
C ALA A 567 38.87 -47.49 32.85
N GLY A 568 39.09 -47.57 31.52
CA GLY A 568 40.17 -46.97 30.71
C GLY A 568 40.13 -47.36 29.21
N ASN A 569 41.16 -46.93 28.45
CA ASN A 569 41.49 -47.25 27.04
C ASN A 569 40.53 -46.74 25.94
N THR A 570 40.96 -46.33 24.73
CA THR A 570 42.31 -46.00 24.17
C THR A 570 42.15 -45.12 22.90
N ASP A 571 43.14 -44.26 22.63
CA ASP A 571 43.77 -43.84 21.35
C ASP A 571 42.92 -43.71 20.05
N SER A 572 43.10 -42.71 19.16
CA SER A 572 44.04 -41.56 19.04
C SER A 572 43.31 -40.37 18.35
N ASP A 573 43.84 -39.17 18.07
CA ASP A 573 45.14 -38.47 18.26
C ASP A 573 44.91 -37.18 19.12
N GLU A 574 45.69 -36.11 19.29
CA GLU A 574 46.81 -35.42 18.59
C GLU A 574 46.49 -34.75 17.23
N PHE A 575 47.08 -33.61 16.82
CA PHE A 575 48.19 -32.80 17.38
C PHE A 575 47.78 -31.37 17.83
N ARG A 576 48.62 -30.70 18.64
CA ARG A 576 48.52 -29.26 19.01
C ARG A 576 49.78 -28.45 18.52
N PRO A 577 50.15 -27.29 19.10
CA PRO A 577 50.02 -25.96 18.49
C PRO A 577 51.40 -25.27 18.30
N TRP A 578 51.46 -23.93 18.24
CA TRP A 578 52.31 -23.06 19.10
C TRP A 578 51.94 -21.56 18.91
N GLU A 579 52.29 -20.73 19.90
CA GLU A 579 52.18 -19.25 19.93
C GLU A 579 53.57 -18.64 19.53
N GLU A 580 53.90 -17.34 19.45
CA GLU A 580 53.57 -16.10 20.21
C GLU A 580 54.06 -14.83 19.43
N ASN A 581 53.47 -13.64 19.69
CA ASN A 581 54.10 -12.28 19.73
C ASN A 581 54.83 -11.67 18.47
N GLU A 582 55.01 -10.34 18.26
CA GLU A 582 54.53 -9.09 18.90
C GLU A 582 54.56 -7.85 17.94
N ALA A 583 54.19 -6.66 18.46
CA ALA A 583 53.89 -5.35 17.85
C ALA A 583 54.96 -4.60 16.98
N ILE A 584 54.55 -3.47 16.33
CA ILE A 584 55.21 -2.12 16.28
C ILE A 584 54.43 -1.08 15.39
N THR A 585 54.76 0.23 15.50
CA THR A 585 54.02 1.43 15.02
C THR A 585 54.61 2.18 13.78
N PRO A 586 53.82 3.04 13.08
CA PRO A 586 54.28 3.97 12.01
C PRO A 586 54.67 5.38 12.54
N PRO A 587 55.50 6.23 11.86
CA PRO A 587 55.13 7.08 10.68
C PRO A 587 56.39 7.45 9.80
N PRO A 588 56.63 8.65 9.16
CA PRO A 588 55.80 9.79 8.67
C PRO A 588 56.11 10.36 7.23
N SER A 589 55.19 11.19 6.71
CA SER A 589 55.31 12.41 5.83
C SER A 589 56.40 12.63 4.74
N GLY A 590 55.98 13.15 3.56
CA GLY A 590 56.82 13.87 2.56
C GLY A 590 55.96 14.70 1.56
N SER A 591 56.49 15.76 0.91
CA SER A 591 55.66 16.81 0.25
C SER A 591 56.09 17.31 -1.14
N THR A 592 55.17 18.11 -1.76
CA THR A 592 55.23 18.96 -3.01
C THR A 592 54.89 18.24 -4.34
N ALA A 593 54.24 18.82 -5.37
CA ALA A 593 53.57 20.12 -5.65
C ALA A 593 52.45 19.92 -6.73
N GLY A 594 51.57 20.84 -7.15
CA GLY A 594 51.25 22.20 -6.68
C GLY A 594 51.29 23.31 -7.76
N HIS A 595 50.18 23.60 -8.50
CA HIS A 595 49.92 24.81 -9.33
C HIS A 595 48.41 24.99 -9.66
N SER A 596 47.99 26.19 -10.12
CA SER A 596 46.61 26.61 -10.47
C SER A 596 46.65 27.97 -11.21
N PRO A 597 45.54 28.56 -11.73
CA PRO A 597 44.42 27.98 -12.52
C PRO A 597 44.06 28.83 -13.78
N SER A 598 43.12 28.34 -14.62
CA SER A 598 42.33 29.14 -15.59
C SER A 598 43.09 29.82 -16.77
N PRO A 599 42.44 30.47 -17.76
CA PRO A 599 40.99 30.73 -17.96
C PRO A 599 40.40 30.18 -19.28
N ALA A 600 39.09 30.42 -19.46
CA ALA A 600 38.38 30.24 -20.73
C ALA A 600 38.52 31.46 -21.66
N PRO A 601 38.10 31.35 -22.93
CA PRO A 601 37.56 32.47 -23.68
C PRO A 601 36.09 32.25 -24.08
N SER A 602 35.34 33.35 -24.11
CA SER A 602 34.02 33.44 -24.73
C SER A 602 34.13 33.95 -26.17
N GLU A 603 33.19 33.61 -27.05
CA GLU A 603 32.59 34.64 -27.93
C GLU A 603 31.21 34.27 -28.50
N LYS A 604 30.57 35.25 -29.14
CA LYS A 604 29.21 35.18 -29.69
C LYS A 604 29.27 35.16 -31.22
N SER A 605 28.37 34.42 -31.87
CA SER A 605 27.73 34.91 -33.10
C SER A 605 26.44 34.17 -33.40
N ALA A 606 25.52 34.83 -34.10
CA ALA A 606 24.31 34.21 -34.64
C ALA A 606 24.25 34.43 -36.16
N LYS A 607 23.82 33.42 -36.92
CA LYS A 607 23.23 33.57 -38.26
C LYS A 607 22.59 32.27 -38.76
N GLN A 608 21.34 32.37 -39.18
CA GLN A 608 20.68 31.48 -40.14
C GLN A 608 20.99 31.96 -41.59
N PRO A 609 20.48 31.30 -42.64
CA PRO A 609 20.53 29.86 -42.93
C PRO A 609 21.19 29.59 -44.31
N ILE A 610 21.46 28.34 -44.66
CA ILE A 610 21.77 27.94 -46.05
C ILE A 610 20.86 26.77 -46.45
N ILE A 611 20.31 26.87 -47.66
CA ILE A 611 19.43 25.87 -48.28
C ILE A 611 20.27 24.92 -49.14
N MET A 612 20.03 23.62 -49.02
CA MET A 612 20.31 22.68 -50.12
C MET A 612 19.37 21.46 -50.02
N ARG A 613 18.71 21.13 -51.14
CA ARG A 613 17.98 19.87 -51.35
C ARG A 613 18.94 18.85 -51.96
N TRP A 614 18.77 17.57 -51.66
CA TRP A 614 18.76 16.52 -52.69
C TRP A 614 18.03 15.25 -52.22
N ASP A 615 17.67 14.39 -53.18
CA ASP A 615 16.65 13.34 -53.07
C ASP A 615 17.25 11.91 -52.90
N PRO A 616 16.44 10.87 -52.55
CA PRO A 616 16.93 9.67 -51.86
C PRO A 616 17.35 8.48 -52.76
N PRO A 617 18.14 7.52 -52.22
CA PRO A 617 18.50 6.26 -52.89
C PRO A 617 17.41 5.18 -52.76
N THR A 618 17.45 4.18 -53.66
CA THR A 618 16.36 3.22 -53.89
C THR A 618 16.72 1.75 -53.65
N SER A 619 15.87 1.05 -52.89
CA SER A 619 15.58 -0.41 -53.04
C SER A 619 16.73 -1.39 -52.61
N PRO A 620 16.55 -2.74 -52.57
CA PRO A 620 16.85 -3.48 -51.33
C PRO A 620 17.86 -4.66 -51.45
N PRO A 621 18.33 -5.22 -50.32
CA PRO A 621 19.16 -6.43 -50.32
C PRO A 621 18.34 -7.71 -50.58
N ARG A 622 19.01 -8.75 -51.10
CA ARG A 622 18.45 -10.10 -51.36
C ARG A 622 18.83 -11.08 -50.24
N SER A 623 18.03 -12.15 -50.10
CA SER A 623 18.38 -13.37 -49.36
C SER A 623 19.34 -14.29 -50.15
N PRO A 624 20.09 -15.19 -49.47
CA PRO A 624 20.81 -16.31 -50.10
C PRO A 624 19.95 -17.58 -50.24
N LEU A 625 20.45 -18.57 -50.98
CA LEU A 625 19.76 -19.81 -51.38
C LEU A 625 20.52 -21.09 -50.97
N GLY A 626 19.80 -22.21 -50.89
CA GLY A 626 20.32 -23.58 -50.85
C GLY A 626 19.51 -24.51 -49.93
N ALA A 627 19.05 -25.70 -50.34
CA ALA A 627 19.01 -26.28 -51.69
C ALA A 627 17.84 -27.29 -51.84
N GLU A 628 17.66 -27.82 -53.06
CA GLU A 628 16.62 -28.75 -53.53
C GLU A 628 16.71 -30.18 -52.91
N GLU A 629 15.82 -31.16 -53.14
CA GLU A 629 15.08 -31.52 -54.37
C GLU A 629 13.84 -32.45 -54.15
N GLU A 630 12.96 -32.53 -55.17
CA GLU A 630 11.79 -33.42 -55.48
C GLU A 630 11.11 -34.33 -54.40
N ILE A 631 9.79 -34.57 -54.42
CA ILE A 631 9.04 -35.31 -55.46
C ILE A 631 7.60 -34.79 -55.68
N ARG A 632 7.10 -34.97 -56.90
CA ARG A 632 5.78 -34.56 -57.40
C ARG A 632 4.65 -35.54 -57.05
N GLN A 633 3.45 -35.00 -56.80
CA GLN A 633 2.24 -35.22 -57.61
C GLN A 633 1.14 -34.24 -57.16
N GLY A 634 0.12 -33.97 -57.98
CA GLY A 634 -0.82 -32.86 -57.75
C GLY A 634 -2.28 -33.14 -58.12
N ALA A 635 -3.17 -32.25 -57.66
CA ALA A 635 -4.59 -32.22 -58.00
C ALA A 635 -5.12 -30.77 -57.93
N SER A 636 -6.28 -30.51 -58.54
CA SER A 636 -6.91 -29.18 -58.62
C SER A 636 -7.89 -28.88 -57.47
N PHE A 637 -8.09 -27.59 -57.21
CA PHE A 637 -9.11 -26.98 -56.32
C PHE A 637 -10.51 -27.65 -56.38
N PRO A 638 -11.25 -27.71 -55.24
CA PRO A 638 -12.10 -26.56 -54.87
C PRO A 638 -12.14 -26.23 -53.36
N SER A 639 -12.95 -25.23 -53.00
CA SER A 639 -13.15 -24.66 -51.66
C SER A 639 -14.25 -25.33 -50.83
N SER A 640 -14.04 -25.53 -49.51
CA SER A 640 -15.03 -25.27 -48.43
C SER A 640 -14.57 -25.74 -47.03
N THR A 641 -14.84 -24.92 -46.00
CA THR A 641 -15.13 -25.29 -44.58
C THR A 641 -14.41 -26.46 -43.89
N SER A 642 -13.64 -26.16 -42.84
CA SER A 642 -13.13 -27.16 -41.87
C SER A 642 -13.13 -26.65 -40.41
N GLN A 643 -14.32 -26.44 -39.84
CA GLN A 643 -14.53 -26.07 -38.43
C GLN A 643 -14.73 -27.22 -37.38
N PRO A 644 -14.63 -28.56 -37.64
CA PRO A 644 -15.00 -29.56 -36.62
C PRO A 644 -14.07 -29.69 -35.39
N ALA A 645 -12.78 -29.37 -35.54
CA ALA A 645 -11.76 -29.79 -34.57
C ALA A 645 -11.87 -29.11 -33.20
N ALA A 646 -12.23 -27.81 -33.17
CA ALA A 646 -12.38 -27.06 -31.92
C ALA A 646 -13.56 -27.58 -31.08
N GLN A 647 -14.72 -27.76 -31.71
CA GLN A 647 -15.95 -28.26 -31.07
C GLN A 647 -15.88 -29.73 -30.64
N SER A 648 -14.81 -30.47 -30.99
CA SER A 648 -14.54 -31.79 -30.41
C SER A 648 -13.92 -31.63 -29.03
N ARG A 649 -12.85 -30.82 -28.94
CA ARG A 649 -12.04 -30.62 -27.74
C ARG A 649 -12.80 -29.86 -26.64
N GLU A 650 -13.68 -28.95 -27.04
CA GLU A 650 -14.57 -28.19 -26.15
C GLU A 650 -15.53 -29.13 -25.38
N ARG A 651 -16.11 -30.14 -26.05
CA ARG A 651 -16.99 -31.13 -25.42
C ARG A 651 -16.24 -32.17 -24.57
N GLU A 652 -15.02 -32.55 -24.94
CA GLU A 652 -14.17 -33.37 -24.07
C GLU A 652 -13.91 -32.67 -22.72
N LEU A 653 -13.65 -31.36 -22.74
CA LEU A 653 -13.47 -30.56 -21.52
C LEU A 653 -14.77 -30.41 -20.71
N GLU A 654 -15.93 -30.24 -21.35
CA GLU A 654 -17.22 -30.22 -20.64
C GLU A 654 -17.53 -31.55 -19.93
N GLU A 655 -17.30 -32.70 -20.59
CA GLU A 655 -17.48 -34.01 -19.96
C GLU A 655 -16.48 -34.26 -18.82
N GLU A 656 -15.23 -33.84 -18.96
CA GLU A 656 -14.22 -33.97 -17.90
C GLU A 656 -14.55 -33.10 -16.68
N VAL A 657 -14.98 -31.85 -16.88
CA VAL A 657 -15.47 -30.96 -15.80
C VAL A 657 -16.71 -31.53 -15.12
N LEU A 658 -17.65 -32.12 -15.87
CA LEU A 658 -18.84 -32.76 -15.29
C LEU A 658 -18.46 -33.98 -14.42
N ARG A 659 -17.49 -34.78 -14.89
CA ARG A 659 -16.97 -35.97 -14.19
C ARG A 659 -16.24 -35.60 -12.89
N LEU A 660 -15.44 -34.53 -12.91
CA LEU A 660 -14.77 -33.99 -11.72
C LEU A 660 -15.80 -33.47 -10.69
N ARG A 661 -16.84 -32.75 -11.12
CA ARG A 661 -17.93 -32.31 -10.24
C ARG A 661 -18.65 -33.47 -9.54
N GLN A 662 -18.88 -34.58 -10.25
CA GLN A 662 -19.46 -35.80 -9.65
C GLN A 662 -18.52 -36.45 -8.62
N GLN A 663 -17.21 -36.48 -8.88
CA GLN A 663 -16.22 -36.99 -7.91
C GLN A 663 -16.14 -36.12 -6.64
N VAL A 664 -16.16 -34.80 -6.77
CA VAL A 664 -16.20 -33.88 -5.61
C VAL A 664 -17.49 -34.07 -4.80
N SER A 665 -18.64 -34.24 -5.46
CA SER A 665 -19.91 -34.51 -4.78
C SER A 665 -19.94 -35.87 -4.04
N ALA A 666 -19.10 -36.83 -4.43
CA ALA A 666 -19.00 -38.14 -3.78
C ALA A 666 -18.04 -38.16 -2.57
N LEU A 667 -17.28 -37.08 -2.34
CA LEU A 667 -16.32 -36.96 -1.24
C LEU A 667 -16.87 -36.19 -0.02
N SER A 668 -18.13 -35.75 -0.06
CA SER A 668 -18.79 -35.08 1.07
C SER A 668 -19.40 -36.10 2.04
N PRO A 669 -19.01 -36.11 3.33
CA PRO A 669 -19.63 -36.98 4.33
C PRO A 669 -21.06 -36.54 4.65
N PRO A 670 -21.97 -37.46 5.05
CA PRO A 670 -23.35 -37.11 5.38
C PRO A 670 -23.44 -36.26 6.65
N ALA A 671 -24.32 -35.25 6.64
CA ALA A 671 -24.56 -34.37 7.77
C ALA A 671 -25.19 -35.14 8.95
N TYR A 672 -24.65 -34.95 10.15
CA TYR A 672 -25.07 -35.66 11.36
C TYR A 672 -26.21 -34.91 12.08
N SER A 673 -27.45 -35.29 11.83
CA SER A 673 -28.63 -34.74 12.52
C SER A 673 -28.80 -35.36 13.91
N GLY A 674 -28.00 -34.90 14.87
CA GLY A 674 -28.08 -35.31 16.27
C GLY A 674 -29.06 -34.44 17.06
N GLU A 675 -30.34 -34.83 17.09
CA GLU A 675 -31.32 -34.26 18.03
C GLU A 675 -31.34 -35.13 19.31
N ASN A 676 -31.34 -34.49 20.48
CA ASN A 676 -31.30 -35.20 21.76
C ASN A 676 -32.71 -35.62 22.20
N ASP A 677 -32.91 -36.89 22.54
CA ASP A 677 -33.88 -37.27 23.57
C ASP A 677 -33.54 -38.65 24.21
N ILE A 678 -33.25 -38.60 25.51
CA ILE A 678 -33.65 -39.54 26.60
C ILE A 678 -33.20 -41.03 26.56
N ASP A 679 -32.69 -41.47 27.72
CA ASP A 679 -32.61 -42.81 28.38
C ASP A 679 -33.02 -44.09 27.62
N ASP A 680 -32.45 -45.28 27.88
CA ASP A 680 -32.01 -45.81 29.18
C ASP A 680 -31.00 -46.99 29.03
N THR A 681 -30.40 -47.44 30.15
CA THR A 681 -29.50 -48.61 30.36
C THR A 681 -28.06 -48.59 29.81
#